data_AF-A0A432HG91-F1
#
_entry.id   AF-A0A432HG91-F1
#
_cell.length_a   1.000
_cell.length_b   1.000
_cell.length_c   1.000
_cell.angle_alpha   90.00
_cell.angle_beta   90.00
_cell.angle_gamma   90.00
#
_symmetry.space_group_name_H-M   'P 1'
#
loop_
_entity.id
_entity.type
_entity.pdbx_description
1 polymer ?
#
loop_
_entity_poly.entity_id
_entity_poly.type
_entity_poly.pdbx_seq_one_letter_code
_entity_poly.pdbx_strand_id
1 'polypeptide(L)'
;QSISEAHDACVSAGIIPIPVAGTTSYGASTIWANDTHVRSHMMDLAQCASNTTGIQDRTCDDSAVNTTDAEGDMFLYPTDNMANFEGDFESGYLTNGWGVSGTSWNMWYVEAANNGNVYSQANLCDIGGTTNNPSFYSVSCNYTQSAGVTVDLTVTVDNWASEFSMDVILPDGTVASFNSSTVYNYYNGVLVSFTGAGNYTIYLNDTYGDGGTSVSADYSYVSSSNPPSTPISGAYSARSGDISDGDSTNLEFTGVLSNGTVTFAYNVSSEANYDFLTFSVDGAQIAQWSGSQSGNFSTPVSLGQHTLKWTYVKDGSVSAGSDAAWIDDVVVPLANYTEEMQALVQSIIALTSGTGSTETFLTVLNPYSLLNNPRTTWRPGDSATSIDPDTGQYVEDIGPALDYVWQEDGSGWGTIGHFVLVNDTRLTNGHGWSSSPDVNVDDDGNIHVVWVDGRSTIPSKVGPSQLHYMQIDLDRAGALDGEADGLEMSQVAVVTDSAVIGSDMTWGSNPRVDFDNDGSIHITWFESMPGTDDENSRVELRWTRIVSPQLEDGEMPLGRTLEQAYGVINTRIIATSTDNLMGVFGTGLDSSSQPIVNFDWPDREIIWTTPDCSETSSSADRWDVCMWSENVYNMVIELAPAQPDEITLGPGESTNVEMMLRGIRVSGGSDIVITEAHGAPDDWFVDVGFSKSYQSTTTLIEGTTSDLDLFLRAPGLQEVNDDQTFHLTVTVTSSTKAEATTSKTILVNLVNEADWNDDDGDGVTDDEDDCQFGETGWTSDIDTDHDGDGCRDATEDLNDDNDAYPDAYDSCPSGYMGEHVDLDADGCDDLHEDPDTDGDGVENYLDLCPNGAQYWGSFAEDHDGDGCRDADEDDNDDNDPYPDAEDDCPEGVVWWSSTIFDHDGDGCHDLQEDEDDDNDGVTDDDDLCPLGMTLWFSDPSSDYDSDGCHDVAEDMDIDNDGVLDEFDECPR
;
A
#
# COMPACT_ATOMS: atom_id res chain seq x y z
N GLN A 1 29.90 -44.91 19.10
CA GLN A 1 29.30 -44.13 20.18
C GLN A 1 28.41 -45.08 20.97
N SER A 2 28.36 -44.96 22.30
CA SER A 2 27.33 -45.66 23.07
C SER A 2 25.95 -45.07 22.75
N ILE A 3 24.89 -45.80 23.07
CA ILE A 3 23.53 -45.31 22.87
C ILE A 3 23.26 -44.03 23.66
N SER A 4 23.88 -43.91 24.85
CA SER A 4 23.84 -42.70 25.67
C SER A 4 24.58 -41.52 25.03
N GLU A 5 25.70 -41.74 24.35
CA GLU A 5 26.40 -40.67 23.62
C GLU A 5 25.58 -40.21 22.40
N ALA A 6 24.86 -41.13 21.74
CA ALA A 6 23.97 -40.81 20.64
C ALA A 6 22.72 -40.06 21.13
N HIS A 7 22.12 -40.49 22.23
CA HIS A 7 21.06 -39.77 22.94
C HIS A 7 21.49 -38.35 23.29
N ASP A 8 22.62 -38.21 23.99
CA ASP A 8 23.10 -36.91 24.44
C ASP A 8 23.40 -35.99 23.25
N ALA A 9 23.89 -36.55 22.14
CA ALA A 9 24.07 -35.82 20.89
C ALA A 9 22.73 -35.40 20.28
N CYS A 10 21.72 -36.28 20.25
CA CYS A 10 20.37 -35.97 19.79
C CYS A 10 19.72 -34.88 20.65
N VAL A 11 19.70 -35.01 21.97
CA VAL A 11 19.17 -34.00 22.90
C VAL A 11 19.93 -32.67 22.79
N SER A 12 21.26 -32.70 22.80
CA SER A 12 22.08 -31.48 22.67
C SER A 12 21.91 -30.81 21.30
N ALA A 13 21.69 -31.63 20.27
CA ALA A 13 21.41 -31.16 18.94
C ALA A 13 19.91 -31.01 18.69
N GLY A 14 19.02 -31.08 19.70
CA GLY A 14 17.55 -31.00 19.65
C GLY A 14 16.84 -31.88 18.61
N ILE A 15 17.49 -32.94 18.17
CA ILE A 15 16.95 -33.92 17.23
C ILE A 15 16.10 -34.92 18.02
N ILE A 16 14.84 -35.08 17.63
CA ILE A 16 13.96 -36.14 18.13
C ILE A 16 14.35 -37.46 17.45
N PRO A 17 14.99 -38.40 18.17
CA PRO A 17 15.43 -39.64 17.57
C PRO A 17 14.27 -40.64 17.51
N ILE A 18 13.99 -41.14 16.31
CA ILE A 18 12.93 -42.12 16.08
C ILE A 18 13.58 -43.46 15.70
N PRO A 19 13.93 -44.30 16.69
CA PRO A 19 14.54 -45.58 16.42
C PRO A 19 13.52 -46.57 15.87
N VAL A 20 13.91 -47.29 14.81
CA VAL A 20 13.17 -48.45 14.31
C VAL A 20 13.88 -49.71 14.81
N ALA A 21 13.22 -50.47 15.68
CA ALA A 21 13.75 -51.70 16.24
C ALA A 21 13.21 -52.94 15.49
N GLY A 22 14.15 -53.71 14.92
CA GLY A 22 13.90 -54.95 14.21
C GLY A 22 13.60 -56.14 15.14
N THR A 23 12.79 -57.12 14.71
CA THR A 23 12.72 -58.45 15.34
C THR A 23 13.36 -59.53 14.44
N THR A 24 14.15 -60.46 15.00
CA THR A 24 14.68 -61.58 14.20
C THR A 24 13.71 -62.76 14.19
N SER A 25 13.14 -63.02 13.02
CA SER A 25 12.51 -64.30 12.63
C SER A 25 13.55 -65.40 12.31
N TYR A 26 14.66 -65.51 13.06
CA TYR A 26 15.68 -66.56 12.84
C TYR A 26 16.15 -67.25 14.13
N GLY A 27 15.43 -68.32 14.50
CA GLY A 27 16.00 -69.54 15.09
C GLY A 27 16.19 -69.61 16.61
N ALA A 28 15.70 -70.70 17.20
CA ALA A 28 15.80 -71.09 18.61
C ALA A 28 17.24 -71.44 19.10
N SER A 29 18.25 -70.62 18.80
CA SER A 29 19.65 -70.93 19.14
C SER A 29 20.43 -69.86 19.93
N THR A 30 19.81 -68.76 20.36
CA THR A 30 20.44 -67.83 21.31
C THR A 30 19.74 -67.87 22.66
N ILE A 31 20.38 -68.53 23.61
CA ILE A 31 19.88 -68.85 24.97
C ILE A 31 19.84 -67.62 25.91
N TRP A 32 20.01 -66.39 25.41
CA TRP A 32 20.14 -65.20 26.27
C TRP A 32 19.36 -64.02 25.66
N ALA A 33 18.49 -63.44 26.48
CA ALA A 33 17.48 -62.41 26.19
C ALA A 33 18.04 -61.07 25.67
N ASN A 34 18.53 -61.04 24.42
CA ASN A 34 19.16 -59.84 23.85
C ASN A 34 18.21 -58.87 23.13
N ASP A 35 16.98 -59.26 22.81
CA ASP A 35 16.04 -58.38 22.08
C ASP A 35 15.47 -57.27 22.99
N THR A 36 15.06 -57.61 24.22
CA THR A 36 14.62 -56.63 25.22
C THR A 36 15.70 -55.60 25.54
N HIS A 37 16.99 -55.97 25.47
CA HIS A 37 18.10 -55.05 25.70
C HIS A 37 18.31 -54.11 24.52
N VAL A 38 18.22 -54.60 23.27
CA VAL A 38 18.32 -53.74 22.09
C VAL A 38 17.16 -52.75 22.06
N ARG A 39 15.92 -53.19 22.29
CA ARG A 39 14.75 -52.32 22.35
C ARG A 39 14.81 -51.34 23.53
N SER A 40 15.28 -51.80 24.69
CA SER A 40 15.54 -50.92 25.83
C SER A 40 16.57 -49.84 25.51
N HIS A 41 17.63 -50.17 24.77
CA HIS A 41 18.59 -49.16 24.32
C HIS A 41 17.99 -48.21 23.29
N MET A 42 17.11 -48.69 22.41
CA MET A 42 16.36 -47.79 21.52
C MET A 42 15.44 -46.85 22.32
N MET A 43 14.80 -47.31 23.40
CA MET A 43 14.08 -46.42 24.33
C MET A 43 15.02 -45.45 25.05
N ASP A 44 16.23 -45.87 25.40
CA ASP A 44 17.25 -44.97 25.97
C ASP A 44 17.69 -43.90 24.97
N LEU A 45 17.64 -44.20 23.66
CA LEU A 45 17.90 -43.23 22.60
C LEU A 45 16.72 -42.30 22.36
N ALA A 46 15.51 -42.86 22.28
CA ALA A 46 14.25 -42.18 21.98
C ALA A 46 13.83 -41.20 23.07
N GLN A 47 13.99 -41.59 24.34
CA GLN A 47 13.48 -40.85 25.48
C GLN A 47 14.61 -40.42 26.40
N CYS A 48 15.10 -41.28 27.29
CA CYS A 48 16.26 -40.96 28.12
C CYS A 48 16.90 -42.21 28.72
N ALA A 49 18.16 -42.09 29.18
CA ALA A 49 18.88 -43.23 29.75
C ALA A 49 18.23 -43.72 31.05
N SER A 50 17.79 -44.99 31.08
CA SER A 50 17.21 -45.61 32.26
C SER A 50 18.02 -46.79 32.79
N ASN A 51 17.93 -47.04 34.10
CA ASN A 51 18.44 -48.26 34.72
C ASN A 51 17.49 -49.46 34.56
N THR A 52 16.33 -49.27 33.92
CA THR A 52 15.31 -50.29 33.74
C THR A 52 15.35 -50.87 32.32
N THR A 53 15.54 -52.19 32.21
CA THR A 53 15.46 -52.88 30.92
C THR A 53 14.01 -53.19 30.57
N GLY A 54 13.54 -52.68 29.43
CA GLY A 54 12.20 -52.95 28.91
C GLY A 54 11.79 -51.98 27.78
N ILE A 55 10.51 -52.00 27.40
CA ILE A 55 9.93 -51.18 26.32
C ILE A 55 8.93 -50.14 26.83
N GLN A 56 8.76 -50.04 28.15
CA GLN A 56 7.95 -49.03 28.79
C GLN A 56 8.54 -47.63 28.63
N ASP A 57 7.67 -46.62 28.66
CA ASP A 57 8.09 -45.21 28.67
C ASP A 57 9.06 -44.92 29.81
N ARG A 58 10.05 -44.09 29.52
CA ARG A 58 11.07 -43.64 30.47
C ARG A 58 10.50 -42.52 31.32
N THR A 59 10.88 -42.51 32.59
CA THR A 59 10.65 -41.37 33.47
C THR A 59 11.90 -40.52 33.44
N CYS A 60 11.85 -39.46 32.64
CA CYS A 60 12.92 -38.49 32.48
C CYS A 60 12.75 -37.37 33.52
N ASP A 61 13.83 -36.96 34.17
CA ASP A 61 13.79 -36.00 35.28
C ASP A 61 14.44 -34.65 34.94
N ASP A 62 14.92 -34.51 33.71
CA ASP A 62 15.57 -33.34 33.13
C ASP A 62 16.74 -32.77 33.94
N SER A 63 17.30 -33.55 34.86
CA SER A 63 18.37 -33.09 35.75
C SER A 63 19.75 -33.06 35.08
N ALA A 64 19.94 -33.81 33.99
CA ALA A 64 21.12 -33.85 33.16
C ALA A 64 20.76 -34.23 31.71
N VAL A 65 21.65 -33.95 30.74
CA VAL A 65 21.41 -34.22 29.31
C VAL A 65 21.00 -35.67 29.03
N ASN A 66 21.56 -36.63 29.77
CA ASN A 66 21.25 -38.04 29.60
C ASN A 66 19.95 -38.50 30.28
N THR A 67 19.35 -37.64 31.11
CA THR A 67 18.06 -37.86 31.78
C THR A 67 16.97 -36.89 31.32
N THR A 68 17.28 -36.06 30.32
CA THR A 68 16.33 -35.23 29.56
C THR A 68 15.66 -36.07 28.49
N ASP A 69 14.34 -35.95 28.36
CA ASP A 69 13.57 -36.64 27.32
C ASP A 69 13.94 -36.11 25.92
N ALA A 70 14.31 -36.99 25.00
CA ALA A 70 14.56 -36.65 23.60
C ALA A 70 13.27 -36.60 22.75
N GLU A 71 12.10 -36.77 23.38
CA GLU A 71 10.75 -36.65 22.81
C GLU A 71 10.43 -37.65 21.68
N GLY A 72 11.30 -38.64 21.51
CA GLY A 72 11.20 -39.67 20.49
C GLY A 72 10.40 -40.88 20.96
N ASP A 73 9.97 -41.68 19.99
CA ASP A 73 9.35 -42.98 20.26
C ASP A 73 9.97 -44.07 19.37
N MET A 74 9.97 -45.31 19.87
CA MET A 74 10.54 -46.46 19.18
C MET A 74 9.47 -47.19 18.37
N PHE A 75 9.70 -47.30 17.06
CA PHE A 75 8.84 -48.08 16.16
C PHE A 75 9.31 -49.54 16.06
N LEU A 76 8.39 -50.49 16.15
CA LEU A 76 8.69 -51.92 15.99
C LEU A 76 8.45 -52.37 14.54
N TYR A 77 9.39 -53.14 13.97
CA TYR A 77 9.28 -53.67 12.61
C TYR A 77 9.92 -55.06 12.43
N PRO A 78 9.32 -56.04 11.73
CA PRO A 78 7.89 -56.21 11.52
C PRO A 78 7.20 -56.71 12.82
N THR A 79 5.94 -56.35 13.01
CA THR A 79 5.10 -56.61 14.19
C THR A 79 4.41 -57.98 14.19
N ASP A 80 4.73 -58.89 13.25
CA ASP A 80 4.16 -60.25 13.16
C ASP A 80 4.22 -61.07 14.49
N ASN A 81 4.92 -60.58 15.51
CA ASN A 81 4.90 -61.09 16.89
C ASN A 81 3.70 -60.63 17.75
N MET A 82 2.77 -59.80 17.25
CA MET A 82 1.59 -59.32 18.01
C MET A 82 0.30 -60.10 17.75
N ALA A 83 0.38 -61.21 17.01
CA ALA A 83 -0.76 -62.06 16.66
C ALA A 83 -1.51 -62.69 17.87
N ASN A 84 -0.92 -62.60 19.08
CA ASN A 84 -1.46 -63.14 20.34
C ASN A 84 -1.62 -62.03 21.41
N PHE A 85 -2.21 -60.89 21.05
CA PHE A 85 -2.63 -59.91 22.06
C PHE A 85 -3.71 -60.54 22.95
N GLU A 86 -3.33 -60.87 24.19
CA GLU A 86 -4.23 -61.40 25.22
C GLU A 86 -4.62 -60.25 26.16
N GLY A 87 -5.72 -59.57 25.81
CA GLY A 87 -6.28 -58.48 26.59
C GLY A 87 -7.31 -58.92 27.64
N ASP A 88 -7.64 -60.21 27.69
CA ASP A 88 -8.51 -60.85 28.68
C ASP A 88 -7.74 -61.38 29.90
N PHE A 89 -6.40 -61.28 29.90
CA PHE A 89 -5.51 -61.66 31.01
C PHE A 89 -5.62 -63.11 31.51
N GLU A 90 -6.28 -63.99 30.76
CA GLU A 90 -6.60 -65.37 31.17
C GLU A 90 -5.38 -66.31 31.20
N SER A 91 -4.24 -65.89 30.65
CA SER A 91 -2.97 -66.60 30.83
C SER A 91 -2.39 -66.49 32.24
N GLY A 92 -2.96 -65.64 33.10
CA GLY A 92 -2.53 -65.47 34.49
C GLY A 92 -1.25 -64.67 34.66
N TYR A 93 -0.69 -64.13 33.57
CA TYR A 93 0.50 -63.30 33.55
C TYR A 93 0.34 -62.14 32.55
N LEU A 94 0.94 -60.99 32.82
CA LEU A 94 1.06 -59.90 31.86
C LEU A 94 2.16 -60.29 30.85
N THR A 95 1.78 -60.64 29.61
CA THR A 95 2.70 -61.09 28.54
C THR A 95 2.50 -60.26 27.26
N ASN A 96 3.23 -60.52 26.17
CA ASN A 96 2.91 -60.03 24.81
C ASN A 96 2.64 -58.51 24.66
N GLY A 97 3.55 -57.66 25.14
CA GLY A 97 3.51 -56.21 24.89
C GLY A 97 2.91 -55.37 26.02
N TRP A 98 2.45 -55.99 27.11
CA TRP A 98 2.06 -55.31 28.34
C TRP A 98 3.30 -54.84 29.14
N GLY A 99 3.38 -53.53 29.39
CA GLY A 99 4.37 -52.88 30.26
C GLY A 99 3.75 -52.52 31.62
N VAL A 100 4.55 -52.55 32.68
CA VAL A 100 4.15 -52.07 34.01
C VAL A 100 5.21 -51.16 34.60
N SER A 101 4.78 -50.06 35.22
CA SER A 101 5.67 -49.06 35.84
C SER A 101 4.96 -48.40 37.03
N GLY A 102 5.63 -47.54 37.80
CA GLY A 102 5.04 -46.83 38.94
C GLY A 102 6.06 -46.20 39.88
N THR A 103 5.59 -45.38 40.83
CA THR A 103 6.45 -44.73 41.85
C THR A 103 6.84 -45.69 42.98
N SER A 104 6.12 -46.82 43.11
CA SER A 104 6.36 -47.86 44.12
C SER A 104 6.78 -49.19 43.47
N TRP A 105 7.38 -50.08 44.27
CA TRP A 105 7.72 -51.45 43.84
C TRP A 105 6.49 -52.35 43.63
N ASN A 106 5.30 -51.91 44.05
CA ASN A 106 4.05 -52.63 43.86
C ASN A 106 3.42 -52.18 42.53
N MET A 107 3.64 -52.99 41.50
CA MET A 107 3.16 -52.76 40.13
C MET A 107 1.83 -53.47 39.88
N TRP A 108 1.21 -53.19 38.74
CA TRP A 108 0.06 -53.96 38.27
C TRP A 108 0.40 -55.44 38.15
N TYR A 109 -0.54 -56.30 38.50
CA TYR A 109 -0.39 -57.74 38.42
C TYR A 109 -1.74 -58.40 38.08
N VAL A 110 -1.68 -59.62 37.56
CA VAL A 110 -2.91 -60.37 37.26
C VAL A 110 -3.44 -60.99 38.56
N GLU A 111 -4.64 -60.59 38.95
CA GLU A 111 -5.34 -61.14 40.12
C GLU A 111 -6.28 -62.25 39.68
N ALA A 112 -6.10 -63.44 40.28
CA ALA A 112 -7.04 -64.54 40.15
C ALA A 112 -8.30 -64.29 40.98
N ALA A 113 -9.43 -64.79 40.51
CA ALA A 113 -10.69 -64.74 41.25
C ALA A 113 -10.55 -65.17 42.71
N ASN A 114 -10.68 -64.24 43.66
CA ASN A 114 -10.81 -64.57 45.08
C ASN A 114 -12.24 -64.98 45.39
N ASN A 115 -12.71 -65.99 44.68
CA ASN A 115 -14.04 -66.52 44.83
C ASN A 115 -14.00 -67.59 45.90
N GLY A 116 -14.54 -67.27 47.08
CA GLY A 116 -15.12 -68.27 47.99
C GLY A 116 -16.22 -69.16 47.36
N ASN A 117 -16.28 -69.27 46.03
CA ASN A 117 -17.03 -70.22 45.24
C ASN A 117 -16.05 -71.21 44.59
N VAL A 118 -16.26 -72.50 44.83
CA VAL A 118 -15.49 -73.59 44.24
C VAL A 118 -15.80 -73.66 42.75
N TYR A 119 -14.85 -73.27 41.89
CA TYR A 119 -14.80 -73.78 40.52
C TYR A 119 -14.46 -75.26 40.62
N SER A 120 -15.44 -76.14 40.46
CA SER A 120 -15.10 -77.52 40.16
C SER A 120 -14.92 -77.61 38.65
N GLN A 121 -13.66 -77.53 38.19
CA GLN A 121 -13.28 -78.31 37.02
C GLN A 121 -13.59 -79.77 37.38
N ALA A 122 -14.64 -80.31 36.79
CA ALA A 122 -14.82 -81.74 36.82
C ALA A 122 -13.86 -82.29 35.78
N ASN A 123 -12.65 -82.64 36.21
CA ASN A 123 -11.78 -83.48 35.42
C ASN A 123 -12.50 -84.81 35.23
N LEU A 124 -13.06 -84.98 34.05
CA LEU A 124 -13.83 -86.15 33.69
C LEU A 124 -12.89 -87.32 33.38
N CYS A 125 -11.67 -86.99 32.97
CA CYS A 125 -10.67 -87.94 32.55
C CYS A 125 -9.30 -87.25 32.48
N ASP A 126 -8.26 -87.81 33.11
CA ASP A 126 -6.87 -87.35 32.96
C ASP A 126 -5.95 -88.56 32.90
N ILE A 127 -5.19 -88.66 31.82
CA ILE A 127 -4.29 -89.78 31.56
C ILE A 127 -3.00 -89.29 30.89
N GLY A 128 -1.90 -89.94 31.24
CA GLY A 128 -0.55 -89.61 30.76
C GLY A 128 0.23 -88.75 31.75
N GLY A 129 1.29 -88.09 31.29
CA GLY A 129 2.11 -87.19 32.10
C GLY A 129 3.50 -86.97 31.54
N THR A 130 4.34 -86.27 32.31
CA THR A 130 5.70 -85.88 31.93
C THR A 130 6.62 -87.07 31.68
N THR A 131 7.70 -86.87 30.93
CA THR A 131 8.72 -87.89 30.65
C THR A 131 9.18 -88.58 31.94
N ASN A 132 9.08 -89.90 32.00
CA ASN A 132 9.34 -90.80 33.14
C ASN A 132 8.34 -90.76 34.31
N ASN A 133 7.21 -90.04 34.22
CA ASN A 133 6.21 -90.04 35.29
C ASN A 133 4.79 -89.60 34.85
N PRO A 134 3.84 -90.53 34.64
CA PRO A 134 4.03 -91.97 34.51
C PRO A 134 4.57 -92.33 33.11
N SER A 135 5.45 -93.33 33.03
CA SER A 135 5.85 -93.95 31.76
C SER A 135 4.77 -94.93 31.28
N PHE A 136 4.28 -94.82 30.04
CA PHE A 136 3.23 -95.71 29.51
C PHE A 136 3.34 -95.90 28.00
N TYR A 137 2.98 -97.08 27.49
CA TYR A 137 2.81 -97.30 26.04
C TYR A 137 1.39 -96.98 25.56
N SER A 138 0.42 -97.23 26.43
CA SER A 138 -1.00 -96.97 26.16
C SER A 138 -1.72 -96.83 27.50
N VAL A 139 -2.46 -95.74 27.64
CA VAL A 139 -3.37 -95.49 28.75
C VAL A 139 -4.73 -95.11 28.18
N SER A 140 -5.79 -95.45 28.91
CA SER A 140 -7.13 -95.15 28.47
C SER A 140 -8.00 -94.70 29.62
N CYS A 141 -8.95 -93.83 29.34
CA CYS A 141 -9.91 -93.40 30.32
C CYS A 141 -11.26 -93.09 29.68
N ASN A 142 -12.32 -93.38 30.43
CA ASN A 142 -13.70 -93.29 29.99
C ASN A 142 -14.41 -92.22 30.80
N TYR A 143 -15.16 -91.37 30.11
CA TYR A 143 -16.00 -90.38 30.78
C TYR A 143 -17.38 -90.25 30.14
N THR A 144 -18.33 -89.77 30.94
CA THR A 144 -19.70 -89.53 30.49
C THR A 144 -19.98 -88.03 30.46
N GLN A 145 -20.37 -87.52 29.29
CA GLN A 145 -20.72 -86.13 29.08
C GLN A 145 -22.24 -85.93 29.16
N SER A 146 -22.67 -84.91 29.93
CA SER A 146 -24.08 -84.54 30.09
C SER A 146 -24.58 -83.65 28.93
N ALA A 147 -25.87 -83.69 28.62
CA ALA A 147 -26.45 -82.89 27.53
C ALA A 147 -26.35 -81.38 27.81
N GLY A 148 -25.83 -80.62 26.83
CA GLY A 148 -25.67 -79.16 26.93
C GLY A 148 -24.37 -78.69 27.59
N VAL A 149 -23.44 -79.59 27.87
CA VAL A 149 -22.09 -79.29 28.37
C VAL A 149 -21.08 -79.48 27.24
N THR A 150 -20.10 -78.59 27.09
CA THR A 150 -18.92 -78.78 26.21
C THR A 150 -17.77 -79.33 27.04
N VAL A 151 -17.10 -80.38 26.56
CA VAL A 151 -15.90 -80.95 27.21
C VAL A 151 -14.72 -80.76 26.26
N ASP A 152 -13.67 -80.12 26.76
CA ASP A 152 -12.44 -79.85 26.01
C ASP A 152 -11.39 -80.90 26.35
N LEU A 153 -10.70 -81.40 25.31
CA LEU A 153 -9.55 -82.28 25.47
C LEU A 153 -8.26 -81.49 25.33
N THR A 154 -7.63 -81.19 26.47
CA THR A 154 -6.34 -80.50 26.54
C THR A 154 -5.23 -81.52 26.48
N VAL A 155 -4.34 -81.40 25.49
CA VAL A 155 -3.21 -82.30 25.29
C VAL A 155 -1.91 -81.56 25.60
N THR A 156 -1.02 -82.21 26.34
CA THR A 156 0.37 -81.79 26.46
C THR A 156 1.31 -82.81 25.84
N VAL A 157 2.35 -82.33 25.15
CA VAL A 157 3.40 -83.14 24.53
C VAL A 157 4.73 -82.44 24.78
N ASP A 158 5.75 -83.20 25.17
CA ASP A 158 7.11 -82.72 25.35
C ASP A 158 7.88 -82.63 24.01
N ASN A 159 9.18 -82.85 24.03
CA ASN A 159 10.07 -82.64 22.90
C ASN A 159 9.90 -83.66 21.77
N TRP A 160 9.04 -84.66 21.94
CA TRP A 160 8.90 -85.78 21.00
C TRP A 160 7.46 -85.95 20.50
N ALA A 161 6.93 -84.94 19.81
CA ALA A 161 5.61 -85.01 19.17
C ALA A 161 5.46 -86.17 18.17
N SER A 162 6.57 -86.67 17.62
CA SER A 162 6.60 -87.89 16.81
C SER A 162 6.07 -89.14 17.51
N GLU A 163 5.99 -89.14 18.84
CA GLU A 163 5.63 -90.30 19.66
C GLU A 163 4.14 -90.28 20.06
N PHE A 164 3.48 -89.13 19.90
CA PHE A 164 2.08 -88.90 20.26
C PHE A 164 1.10 -89.59 19.30
N SER A 165 0.17 -90.34 19.87
CA SER A 165 -1.04 -90.84 19.20
C SER A 165 -2.20 -90.90 20.18
N MET A 166 -3.37 -90.39 19.80
CA MET A 166 -4.57 -90.40 20.63
C MET A 166 -5.80 -90.79 19.81
N ASP A 167 -6.57 -91.76 20.27
CA ASP A 167 -7.85 -92.17 19.69
C ASP A 167 -8.98 -91.93 20.67
N VAL A 168 -10.05 -91.25 20.24
CA VAL A 168 -11.25 -90.98 21.04
C VAL A 168 -12.44 -91.70 20.41
N ILE A 169 -13.00 -92.68 21.13
CA ILE A 169 -14.25 -93.34 20.75
C ILE A 169 -15.42 -92.46 21.19
N LEU A 170 -16.21 -92.01 20.22
CA LEU A 170 -17.41 -91.20 20.40
C LEU A 170 -18.62 -92.05 20.84
N PRO A 171 -19.67 -91.45 21.42
CA PRO A 171 -20.87 -92.17 21.87
C PRO A 171 -21.64 -92.93 20.77
N ASP A 172 -21.44 -92.54 19.50
CA ASP A 172 -22.02 -93.20 18.33
C ASP A 172 -21.18 -94.39 17.81
N GLY A 173 -20.05 -94.67 18.46
CA GLY A 173 -19.12 -95.75 18.13
C GLY A 173 -18.09 -95.41 17.05
N THR A 174 -18.07 -94.17 16.54
CA THR A 174 -17.01 -93.69 15.64
C THR A 174 -15.75 -93.33 16.42
N VAL A 175 -14.60 -93.28 15.73
CA VAL A 175 -13.28 -93.00 16.36
C VAL A 175 -12.69 -91.73 15.74
N ALA A 176 -12.33 -90.76 16.59
CA ALA A 176 -11.55 -89.59 16.23
C ALA A 176 -10.08 -89.82 16.60
N SER A 177 -9.21 -89.85 15.60
CA SER A 177 -7.78 -90.16 15.75
C SER A 177 -6.90 -88.93 15.54
N PHE A 178 -5.95 -88.75 16.44
CA PHE A 178 -4.96 -87.68 16.48
C PHE A 178 -3.57 -88.30 16.60
N ASN A 179 -2.56 -87.70 15.98
CA ASN A 179 -1.20 -88.25 15.95
C ASN A 179 -0.16 -87.13 15.84
N SER A 180 1.11 -87.48 15.68
CA SER A 180 2.21 -86.51 15.51
C SER A 180 2.01 -85.39 14.46
N SER A 181 1.06 -85.51 13.52
CA SER A 181 0.72 -84.43 12.58
C SER A 181 -0.25 -83.38 13.15
N THR A 182 -0.90 -83.65 14.29
CA THR A 182 -1.89 -82.76 14.91
C THR A 182 -1.33 -81.96 16.09
N VAL A 183 -0.08 -82.24 16.47
CA VAL A 183 0.66 -81.61 17.56
C VAL A 183 2.10 -81.35 17.11
N TYR A 184 2.83 -80.50 17.81
CA TYR A 184 4.26 -80.25 17.58
C TYR A 184 5.02 -80.39 18.90
N ASN A 185 6.35 -80.39 18.86
CA ASN A 185 7.16 -80.53 20.08
C ASN A 185 6.81 -79.39 21.06
N TYR A 186 6.61 -79.70 22.35
CA TYR A 186 6.13 -78.79 23.40
C TYR A 186 4.68 -78.33 23.26
N TYR A 187 3.84 -79.04 22.49
CA TYR A 187 2.43 -78.71 22.35
C TYR A 187 1.74 -78.73 23.72
N ASN A 188 1.02 -77.66 24.05
CA ASN A 188 0.17 -77.58 25.24
C ASN A 188 -1.07 -76.74 24.87
N GLY A 189 -2.24 -77.37 24.82
CA GLY A 189 -3.48 -76.67 24.51
C GLY A 189 -4.66 -77.59 24.24
N VAL A 190 -5.83 -76.99 24.02
CA VAL A 190 -7.05 -77.73 23.64
C VAL A 190 -6.88 -78.25 22.22
N LEU A 191 -6.82 -79.57 22.08
CA LEU A 191 -6.66 -80.23 20.80
C LEU A 191 -8.02 -80.40 20.07
N VAL A 192 -9.08 -80.69 20.83
CA VAL A 192 -10.44 -80.86 20.29
C VAL A 192 -11.49 -80.69 21.40
N SER A 193 -12.68 -80.21 21.02
CA SER A 193 -13.84 -80.06 21.91
C SER A 193 -15.01 -80.91 21.43
N PHE A 194 -15.72 -81.56 22.36
CA PHE A 194 -16.93 -82.35 22.07
C PHE A 194 -18.14 -81.77 22.80
N THR A 195 -19.30 -81.77 22.13
CA THR A 195 -20.59 -81.25 22.67
C THR A 195 -21.70 -82.31 22.73
N GLY A 196 -21.46 -83.51 22.18
CA GLY A 196 -22.45 -84.59 22.15
C GLY A 196 -22.59 -85.28 23.50
N ALA A 197 -23.82 -85.48 23.98
CA ALA A 197 -24.08 -86.22 25.21
C ALA A 197 -23.82 -87.73 25.03
N GLY A 198 -23.11 -88.37 25.97
CA GLY A 198 -22.86 -89.81 25.94
C GLY A 198 -21.53 -90.22 26.56
N ASN A 199 -21.16 -91.50 26.40
CA ASN A 199 -19.90 -92.05 26.91
C ASN A 199 -18.80 -91.93 25.86
N TYR A 200 -17.67 -91.34 26.25
CA TYR A 200 -16.45 -91.24 25.48
C TYR A 200 -15.38 -92.14 26.08
N THR A 201 -14.47 -92.61 25.24
CA THR A 201 -13.28 -93.36 25.67
C THR A 201 -12.07 -92.81 24.95
N ILE A 202 -11.11 -92.29 25.71
CA ILE A 202 -9.84 -91.81 25.19
C ILE A 202 -8.81 -92.91 25.34
N TYR A 203 -8.04 -93.18 24.29
CA TYR A 203 -6.81 -93.95 24.30
C TYR A 203 -5.67 -93.01 23.96
N LEU A 204 -4.73 -92.84 24.88
CA LEU A 204 -3.48 -92.11 24.64
C LEU A 204 -2.35 -93.13 24.55
N ASN A 205 -1.63 -93.11 23.45
CA ASN A 205 -0.52 -94.00 23.16
C ASN A 205 0.77 -93.21 23.01
N ASP A 206 1.82 -93.74 23.60
CA ASP A 206 3.20 -93.28 23.44
C ASP A 206 4.02 -94.43 22.84
N THR A 207 4.71 -94.12 21.75
CA THR A 207 5.45 -95.10 20.93
C THR A 207 6.66 -95.68 21.65
N TYR A 208 7.32 -94.93 22.55
CA TYR A 208 8.54 -95.38 23.24
C TYR A 208 8.32 -95.76 24.71
N GLY A 209 7.16 -95.43 25.25
CA GLY A 209 6.68 -95.98 26.52
C GLY A 209 7.24 -95.27 27.76
N ASP A 210 7.93 -94.15 27.58
CA ASP A 210 8.55 -93.34 28.61
C ASP A 210 7.68 -92.16 29.06
N GLY A 211 6.50 -91.95 28.45
CA GLY A 211 5.54 -90.91 28.79
C GLY A 211 5.73 -89.68 27.92
N GLY A 212 5.75 -88.49 28.54
CA GLY A 212 5.99 -87.23 27.79
C GLY A 212 4.75 -86.64 27.13
N THR A 213 3.63 -87.34 27.15
CA THR A 213 2.34 -86.85 26.66
C THR A 213 1.23 -87.05 27.68
N SER A 214 0.30 -86.10 27.77
CA SER A 214 -0.91 -86.22 28.60
C SER A 214 -2.14 -85.67 27.88
N VAL A 215 -3.31 -86.15 28.28
CA VAL A 215 -4.60 -85.60 27.87
C VAL A 215 -5.53 -85.49 29.07
N SER A 216 -6.16 -84.33 29.18
CA SER A 216 -7.16 -84.01 30.19
C SER A 216 -8.48 -83.64 29.52
N ALA A 217 -9.59 -84.24 29.98
CA ALA A 217 -10.94 -83.95 29.54
C ALA A 217 -11.65 -83.14 30.62
N ASP A 218 -11.85 -81.85 30.36
CA ASP A 218 -12.34 -80.91 31.35
C ASP A 218 -13.62 -80.21 30.87
N TYR A 219 -14.51 -79.94 31.82
CA TYR A 219 -15.57 -78.95 31.63
C TYR A 219 -15.76 -78.11 32.90
N SER A 220 -16.17 -76.87 32.72
CA SER A 220 -16.44 -75.91 33.79
C SER A 220 -17.95 -75.69 33.96
N TYR A 221 -18.43 -75.65 35.21
CA TYR A 221 -19.77 -75.14 35.54
C TYR A 221 -19.76 -74.37 36.85
N VAL A 222 -20.72 -73.45 37.01
CA VAL A 222 -20.79 -72.49 38.12
C VAL A 222 -21.92 -72.85 39.10
N SER A 223 -21.64 -72.89 40.42
CA SER A 223 -22.67 -72.86 41.47
C SER A 223 -22.74 -71.47 42.13
N SER A 224 -23.96 -70.98 42.36
CA SER A 224 -24.30 -69.63 42.82
C SER A 224 -23.97 -69.29 44.28
N SER A 225 -23.28 -68.16 44.58
CA SER A 225 -23.75 -66.97 45.34
C SER A 225 -22.60 -66.01 45.83
N ASN A 226 -22.63 -64.77 45.29
CA ASN A 226 -21.95 -63.44 45.49
C ASN A 226 -21.42 -62.96 46.90
N PRO A 227 -20.70 -61.80 47.10
CA PRO A 227 -19.69 -60.97 46.32
C PRO A 227 -18.38 -60.59 47.14
N PRO A 228 -17.37 -59.77 46.66
CA PRO A 228 -17.37 -58.80 45.54
C PRO A 228 -16.27 -58.93 44.46
N SER A 229 -16.72 -58.93 43.19
CA SER A 229 -16.20 -58.18 42.03
C SER A 229 -14.70 -58.19 41.66
N THR A 230 -14.04 -59.35 41.71
CA THR A 230 -12.70 -59.56 41.08
C THR A 230 -12.57 -61.03 40.66
N PRO A 231 -12.28 -61.37 39.39
CA PRO A 231 -12.07 -60.53 38.19
C PRO A 231 -13.39 -60.01 37.56
N ILE A 232 -13.28 -59.14 36.56
CA ILE A 232 -14.41 -58.49 35.89
C ILE A 232 -15.09 -59.48 34.92
N SER A 233 -14.29 -60.27 34.21
CA SER A 233 -14.64 -61.39 33.33
C SER A 233 -13.68 -62.57 33.62
N GLY A 234 -13.96 -63.77 33.09
CA GLY A 234 -13.03 -64.90 33.18
C GLY A 234 -12.55 -65.33 34.59
N ALA A 235 -11.31 -65.84 34.67
CA ALA A 235 -10.63 -66.29 35.88
C ALA A 235 -9.61 -65.27 36.41
N TYR A 236 -9.19 -64.31 35.57
CA TYR A 236 -8.12 -63.39 35.84
C TYR A 236 -8.46 -61.96 35.39
N SER A 237 -7.99 -60.94 36.11
CA SER A 237 -8.07 -59.54 35.68
C SER A 237 -6.82 -58.79 36.13
N ALA A 238 -6.40 -57.74 35.42
CA ALA A 238 -5.27 -56.94 35.83
C ALA A 238 -5.68 -56.02 37.00
N ARG A 239 -5.06 -56.18 38.18
CA ARG A 239 -5.27 -55.34 39.35
C ARG A 239 -4.11 -54.35 39.50
N SER A 240 -4.42 -53.11 39.88
CA SER A 240 -3.43 -52.11 40.28
C SER A 240 -2.59 -52.57 41.48
N GLY A 241 -1.34 -52.15 41.55
CA GLY A 241 -0.49 -52.42 42.72
C GLY A 241 -1.04 -51.83 44.02
N ASP A 242 -0.74 -52.47 45.16
CA ASP A 242 -1.02 -51.92 46.50
C ASP A 242 -0.06 -50.76 46.81
N ILE A 243 -0.48 -49.53 46.50
CA ILE A 243 0.35 -48.31 46.60
C ILE A 243 -0.02 -47.46 47.83
N SER A 244 0.89 -46.57 48.27
CA SER A 244 0.67 -45.68 49.42
C SER A 244 0.10 -44.31 49.00
N ASP A 245 -0.30 -43.48 49.96
CA ASP A 245 -0.77 -42.11 49.71
C ASP A 245 0.28 -41.30 48.92
N GLY A 246 -0.13 -40.68 47.82
CA GLY A 246 0.73 -39.91 46.90
C GLY A 246 1.52 -40.73 45.88
N ASP A 247 1.38 -42.06 45.86
CA ASP A 247 2.00 -42.94 44.86
C ASP A 247 1.09 -43.20 43.64
N SER A 248 1.69 -43.71 42.56
CA SER A 248 0.99 -44.18 41.36
C SER A 248 1.54 -45.49 40.80
N THR A 249 0.70 -46.21 40.05
CA THR A 249 1.06 -47.47 39.37
C THR A 249 0.38 -47.54 37.99
N ASN A 250 1.13 -47.99 36.98
CA ASN A 250 0.79 -47.91 35.56
C ASN A 250 0.79 -49.29 34.90
N LEU A 251 -0.19 -49.52 34.02
CA LEU A 251 -0.25 -50.61 33.05
C LEU A 251 -0.28 -49.97 31.65
N GLU A 252 0.56 -50.44 30.74
CA GLU A 252 0.81 -49.82 29.44
C GLU A 252 0.80 -50.86 28.32
N PHE A 253 0.32 -50.46 27.15
CA PHE A 253 0.40 -51.22 25.92
C PHE A 253 0.75 -50.28 24.76
N THR A 254 1.82 -50.58 24.03
CA THR A 254 2.27 -49.78 22.88
C THR A 254 2.27 -50.64 21.62
N GLY A 255 1.64 -50.15 20.56
CA GLY A 255 1.57 -50.86 19.29
C GLY A 255 0.98 -50.02 18.15
N VAL A 256 1.15 -50.50 16.91
CA VAL A 256 0.53 -49.89 15.73
C VAL A 256 -0.92 -50.34 15.63
N LEU A 257 -1.84 -49.40 15.83
CA LEU A 257 -3.28 -49.64 15.77
C LEU A 257 -3.81 -49.27 14.38
N SER A 258 -4.83 -49.98 13.91
CA SER A 258 -5.66 -49.58 12.77
C SER A 258 -6.77 -48.64 13.22
N ASN A 259 -7.34 -47.90 12.27
CA ASN A 259 -8.48 -47.04 12.55
C ASN A 259 -9.65 -47.88 13.08
N GLY A 260 -10.03 -47.65 14.33
CA GLY A 260 -10.97 -48.51 15.03
C GLY A 260 -11.31 -48.01 16.43
N THR A 261 -11.73 -48.91 17.30
CA THR A 261 -12.15 -48.57 18.67
C THR A 261 -11.42 -49.48 19.65
N VAL A 262 -10.74 -48.88 20.62
CA VAL A 262 -10.22 -49.60 21.80
C VAL A 262 -11.36 -49.75 22.80
N THR A 263 -11.54 -50.95 23.35
CA THR A 263 -12.54 -51.21 24.40
C THR A 263 -11.93 -51.99 25.56
N PHE A 264 -12.37 -51.73 26.79
CA PHE A 264 -12.01 -52.53 27.96
C PHE A 264 -13.06 -52.45 29.05
N ALA A 265 -13.12 -53.46 29.91
CA ALA A 265 -13.92 -53.47 31.12
C ALA A 265 -13.08 -52.97 32.30
N TYR A 266 -13.70 -52.20 33.20
CA TYR A 266 -13.04 -51.65 34.38
C TYR A 266 -13.90 -51.78 35.64
N ASN A 267 -13.24 -51.90 36.78
CA ASN A 267 -13.84 -51.79 38.10
C ASN A 267 -12.89 -50.98 39.00
N VAL A 268 -13.41 -50.01 39.73
CA VAL A 268 -12.65 -49.16 40.64
C VAL A 268 -13.33 -49.20 42.00
N SER A 269 -12.56 -49.45 43.05
CA SER A 269 -13.00 -49.34 44.42
C SER A 269 -12.02 -48.46 45.18
N SER A 270 -12.30 -47.17 45.17
CA SER A 270 -11.46 -46.13 45.76
C SER A 270 -12.28 -45.06 46.48
N GLU A 271 -11.63 -44.04 47.04
CA GLU A 271 -12.30 -42.84 47.53
C GLU A 271 -12.87 -41.99 46.40
N ALA A 272 -14.15 -41.63 46.50
CA ALA A 272 -14.84 -40.86 45.48
C ALA A 272 -14.24 -39.43 45.38
N ASN A 273 -13.72 -39.10 44.20
CA ASN A 273 -13.06 -37.83 43.85
C ASN A 273 -11.67 -37.58 44.47
N TYR A 274 -10.99 -38.60 44.98
CA TYR A 274 -9.66 -38.47 45.56
C TYR A 274 -8.67 -39.41 44.87
N ASP A 275 -8.93 -40.71 44.93
CA ASP A 275 -8.14 -41.74 44.28
C ASP A 275 -8.70 -42.06 42.89
N PHE A 276 -7.88 -41.96 41.85
CA PHE A 276 -8.35 -42.05 40.46
C PHE A 276 -7.66 -43.17 39.67
N LEU A 277 -8.46 -43.94 38.93
CA LEU A 277 -8.02 -44.64 37.74
C LEU A 277 -8.14 -43.67 36.56
N THR A 278 -7.07 -43.48 35.82
CA THR A 278 -7.01 -42.64 34.62
C THR A 278 -6.62 -43.50 33.43
N PHE A 279 -7.22 -43.23 32.28
CA PHE A 279 -6.87 -43.85 31.01
C PHE A 279 -6.43 -42.77 30.02
N SER A 280 -5.22 -42.92 29.48
CA SER A 280 -4.65 -42.03 28.48
C SER A 280 -4.26 -42.77 27.21
N VAL A 281 -4.30 -42.04 26.10
CA VAL A 281 -3.80 -42.46 24.79
C VAL A 281 -2.75 -41.42 24.39
N ASP A 282 -1.52 -41.86 24.13
CA ASP A 282 -0.38 -41.01 23.74
C ASP A 282 -0.13 -39.86 24.73
N GLY A 283 -0.19 -40.19 26.03
CA GLY A 283 -0.04 -39.21 27.11
C GLY A 283 -1.27 -38.33 27.38
N ALA A 284 -2.23 -38.24 26.47
CA ALA A 284 -3.46 -37.47 26.65
C ALA A 284 -4.51 -38.25 27.47
N GLN A 285 -4.91 -37.74 28.64
CA GLN A 285 -5.94 -38.37 29.47
C GLN A 285 -7.32 -38.29 28.80
N ILE A 286 -7.90 -39.44 28.46
CA ILE A 286 -9.22 -39.56 27.81
C ILE A 286 -10.34 -39.74 28.83
N ALA A 287 -10.09 -40.50 29.90
CA ALA A 287 -11.10 -40.80 30.90
C ALA A 287 -10.50 -40.96 32.30
N GLN A 288 -11.34 -40.74 33.32
CA GLN A 288 -10.98 -40.96 34.71
C GLN A 288 -12.18 -41.48 35.53
N TRP A 289 -11.89 -42.31 36.53
CA TRP A 289 -12.89 -42.92 37.41
C TRP A 289 -12.39 -42.93 38.86
N SER A 290 -13.28 -42.68 39.81
CA SER A 290 -13.01 -42.74 41.24
C SER A 290 -14.26 -43.18 42.02
N GLY A 291 -14.07 -43.60 43.27
CA GLY A 291 -15.16 -44.17 44.06
C GLY A 291 -15.38 -45.66 43.79
N SER A 292 -16.57 -46.17 44.11
CA SER A 292 -16.98 -47.53 43.76
C SER A 292 -17.78 -47.53 42.45
N GLN A 293 -17.10 -47.79 41.32
CA GLN A 293 -17.71 -47.76 39.98
C GLN A 293 -17.19 -48.91 39.11
N SER A 294 -18.06 -49.53 38.31
CA SER A 294 -17.67 -50.51 37.29
C SER A 294 -18.42 -50.26 35.97
N GLY A 295 -17.81 -50.66 34.86
CA GLY A 295 -18.38 -50.46 33.52
C GLY A 295 -17.45 -50.91 32.41
N ASN A 296 -17.87 -50.64 31.16
CA ASN A 296 -17.04 -50.82 29.97
C ASN A 296 -16.77 -49.44 29.35
N PHE A 297 -15.54 -49.21 28.93
CA PHE A 297 -15.13 -47.99 28.24
C PHE A 297 -14.75 -48.29 26.79
N SER A 298 -15.00 -47.32 25.91
CA SER A 298 -14.61 -47.42 24.50
C SER A 298 -14.19 -46.06 23.98
N THR A 299 -13.06 -45.99 23.28
CA THR A 299 -12.59 -44.77 22.60
C THR A 299 -12.15 -45.08 21.17
N PRO A 300 -12.42 -44.20 20.19
CA PRO A 300 -11.83 -44.36 18.87
C PRO A 300 -10.31 -44.16 18.93
N VAL A 301 -9.60 -44.83 18.02
CA VAL A 301 -8.16 -44.67 17.76
C VAL A 301 -7.92 -44.62 16.26
N SER A 302 -6.94 -43.83 15.84
CA SER A 302 -6.54 -43.68 14.44
C SER A 302 -5.56 -44.77 14.01
N LEU A 303 -5.31 -44.85 12.69
CA LEU A 303 -4.18 -45.62 12.18
C LEU A 303 -2.87 -44.95 12.61
N GLY A 304 -2.02 -45.64 13.35
CA GLY A 304 -0.76 -45.09 13.86
C GLY A 304 -0.20 -45.88 15.04
N GLN A 305 1.04 -45.57 15.44
CA GLN A 305 1.58 -46.05 16.71
C GLN A 305 0.89 -45.31 17.85
N HIS A 306 0.37 -46.05 18.81
CA HIS A 306 -0.32 -45.50 19.97
C HIS A 306 0.15 -46.20 21.26
N THR A 307 0.26 -45.43 22.33
CA THR A 307 0.52 -45.93 23.69
C THR A 307 -0.75 -45.78 24.54
N LEU A 308 -1.33 -46.91 24.92
CA LEU A 308 -2.51 -47.00 25.78
C LEU A 308 -2.05 -47.20 27.23
N LYS A 309 -2.43 -46.29 28.14
CA LYS A 309 -1.94 -46.31 29.52
C LYS A 309 -3.07 -46.19 30.54
N TRP A 310 -3.09 -47.12 31.48
CA TRP A 310 -3.97 -47.14 32.65
C TRP A 310 -3.15 -46.81 33.90
N THR A 311 -3.46 -45.70 34.55
CA THR A 311 -2.73 -45.23 35.73
C THR A 311 -3.66 -45.13 36.92
N TYR A 312 -3.34 -45.81 38.02
CA TYR A 312 -4.04 -45.67 39.30
C TYR A 312 -3.20 -44.81 40.24
N VAL A 313 -3.78 -43.73 40.77
CA VAL A 313 -3.11 -42.73 41.62
C VAL A 313 -3.87 -42.58 42.93
N LYS A 314 -3.13 -42.58 44.05
CA LYS A 314 -3.69 -42.24 45.36
C LYS A 314 -3.41 -40.78 45.74
N ASP A 315 -4.38 -40.15 46.40
CA ASP A 315 -4.22 -38.81 46.94
C ASP A 315 -3.36 -38.79 48.23
N GLY A 316 -3.23 -37.63 48.87
CA GLY A 316 -2.35 -37.44 50.02
C GLY A 316 -2.90 -37.86 51.38
N SER A 317 -4.14 -38.38 51.51
CA SER A 317 -4.72 -38.77 52.81
C SER A 317 -6.00 -39.62 52.70
N VAL A 318 -6.06 -40.72 53.48
CA VAL A 318 -7.24 -41.60 53.74
C VAL A 318 -7.34 -42.79 52.76
N SER A 319 -7.92 -43.90 53.24
CA SER A 319 -8.12 -45.15 52.50
C SER A 319 -9.59 -45.56 52.64
N ALA A 320 -10.31 -45.77 51.54
CA ALA A 320 -11.68 -46.26 51.57
C ALA A 320 -12.01 -47.16 50.36
N GLY A 321 -12.61 -48.31 50.65
CA GLY A 321 -12.84 -49.36 49.65
C GLY A 321 -11.70 -50.38 49.67
N SER A 322 -11.39 -50.94 48.51
CA SER A 322 -10.23 -51.83 48.32
C SER A 322 -8.97 -51.10 47.86
N ASP A 323 -9.03 -49.76 47.72
CA ASP A 323 -7.98 -48.88 47.21
C ASP A 323 -7.29 -49.46 45.97
N ALA A 324 -8.10 -49.90 45.00
CA ALA A 324 -7.59 -50.57 43.82
C ALA A 324 -8.51 -50.39 42.60
N ALA A 325 -7.90 -50.57 41.43
CA ALA A 325 -8.56 -50.63 40.14
C ALA A 325 -8.27 -51.97 39.44
N TRP A 326 -9.23 -52.42 38.64
CA TRP A 326 -9.15 -53.63 37.84
C TRP A 326 -9.48 -53.32 36.38
N ILE A 327 -8.76 -53.96 35.46
CA ILE A 327 -8.93 -53.88 34.00
C ILE A 327 -9.03 -55.29 33.43
N ASP A 328 -9.91 -55.46 32.45
CA ASP A 328 -10.21 -56.75 31.82
C ASP A 328 -10.81 -56.58 30.41
N ASP A 329 -10.94 -57.67 29.64
CA ASP A 329 -11.53 -57.72 28.30
C ASP A 329 -11.03 -56.59 27.37
N VAL A 330 -9.73 -56.31 27.38
CA VAL A 330 -9.12 -55.29 26.52
C VAL A 330 -9.14 -55.77 25.07
N VAL A 331 -9.70 -54.95 24.18
CA VAL A 331 -9.73 -55.18 22.74
C VAL A 331 -9.13 -53.95 22.06
N VAL A 332 -8.11 -54.19 21.23
CA VAL A 332 -7.43 -53.14 20.45
C VAL A 332 -7.51 -53.47 18.96
N PRO A 333 -7.76 -52.48 18.08
CA PRO A 333 -7.74 -52.70 16.64
C PRO A 333 -6.29 -52.75 16.16
N LEU A 334 -5.67 -53.93 16.08
CA LEU A 334 -4.30 -54.06 15.57
C LEU A 334 -4.24 -53.76 14.06
N ALA A 335 -3.19 -53.08 13.61
CA ALA A 335 -2.96 -52.86 12.18
C ALA A 335 -2.49 -54.14 11.47
N ASN A 336 -2.86 -54.29 10.19
CA ASN A 336 -2.27 -55.35 9.35
C ASN A 336 -1.01 -54.84 8.62
N TYR A 337 -0.19 -55.74 8.08
CA TYR A 337 1.07 -55.40 7.39
C TYR A 337 0.96 -54.27 6.34
N THR A 338 -0.15 -54.18 5.59
CA THR A 338 -0.33 -53.13 4.57
C THR A 338 -0.63 -51.78 5.23
N GLU A 339 -1.45 -51.78 6.27
CA GLU A 339 -1.80 -50.61 7.07
C GLU A 339 -0.59 -50.13 7.88
N GLU A 340 0.28 -51.02 8.36
CA GLU A 340 1.52 -50.70 9.05
C GLU A 340 2.53 -50.01 8.13
N MET A 341 2.70 -50.53 6.90
CA MET A 341 3.50 -49.86 5.89
C MET A 341 2.92 -48.49 5.52
N GLN A 342 1.60 -48.35 5.47
CA GLN A 342 0.95 -47.05 5.26
C GLN A 342 1.18 -46.12 6.45
N ALA A 343 1.06 -46.59 7.69
CA ALA A 343 1.30 -45.81 8.90
C ALA A 343 2.76 -45.36 8.97
N LEU A 344 3.73 -46.24 8.73
CA LEU A 344 5.16 -45.90 8.70
C LEU A 344 5.46 -44.87 7.61
N VAL A 345 4.92 -45.07 6.40
CA VAL A 345 5.08 -44.10 5.29
C VAL A 345 4.38 -42.79 5.64
N GLN A 346 3.22 -42.81 6.28
CA GLN A 346 2.47 -41.61 6.65
C GLN A 346 3.12 -40.86 7.82
N SER A 347 3.77 -41.55 8.76
CA SER A 347 4.60 -40.97 9.82
C SER A 347 5.90 -40.39 9.24
N ILE A 348 6.59 -41.10 8.34
CA ILE A 348 7.76 -40.55 7.63
C ILE A 348 7.36 -39.35 6.79
N ILE A 349 6.24 -39.41 6.07
CA ILE A 349 5.68 -38.27 5.34
C ILE A 349 5.33 -37.16 6.33
N ALA A 350 4.66 -37.40 7.46
CA ALA A 350 4.38 -36.37 8.45
C ALA A 350 5.66 -35.74 9.07
N LEU A 351 6.73 -36.53 9.24
CA LEU A 351 8.04 -36.05 9.70
C LEU A 351 8.82 -35.30 8.62
N THR A 352 8.54 -35.57 7.34
CA THR A 352 9.23 -34.96 6.19
C THR A 352 8.38 -33.90 5.47
N SER A 353 7.08 -33.83 5.75
CA SER A 353 6.08 -32.99 5.09
C SER A 353 5.16 -32.26 6.07
N GLY A 354 5.16 -32.62 7.37
CA GLY A 354 4.49 -31.89 8.45
C GLY A 354 5.38 -30.82 9.10
N THR A 355 6.69 -30.88 8.88
CA THR A 355 7.68 -29.86 9.23
C THR A 355 8.13 -29.09 7.97
N GLY A 356 7.23 -28.34 7.35
CA GLY A 356 7.57 -27.47 6.20
C GLY A 356 8.66 -26.40 6.45
N SER A 357 9.93 -26.75 6.31
CA SER A 357 11.11 -25.87 6.40
C SER A 357 11.56 -25.59 7.83
N THR A 358 12.59 -26.31 8.24
CA THR A 358 13.37 -26.02 9.43
C THR A 358 14.56 -25.12 9.12
N GLU A 359 14.96 -24.88 7.85
CA GLU A 359 16.17 -24.11 7.53
C GLU A 359 16.17 -23.33 6.22
N THR A 360 16.88 -22.19 6.21
CA THR A 360 17.13 -21.37 5.01
C THR A 360 18.44 -21.78 4.37
N PHE A 361 18.40 -22.06 3.06
CA PHE A 361 19.58 -22.36 2.24
C PHE A 361 19.82 -21.27 1.21
N LEU A 362 21.09 -21.05 0.86
CA LEU A 362 21.54 -20.11 -0.15
C LEU A 362 22.30 -20.87 -1.24
N THR A 363 21.89 -20.68 -2.48
CA THR A 363 22.57 -21.24 -3.66
C THR A 363 22.99 -20.07 -4.55
N VAL A 364 24.26 -20.03 -4.97
CA VAL A 364 24.76 -18.95 -5.82
C VAL A 364 24.76 -19.41 -7.27
N LEU A 365 23.97 -18.72 -8.09
CA LEU A 365 23.73 -19.07 -9.49
C LEU A 365 24.43 -18.10 -10.44
N ASN A 366 24.94 -18.61 -11.57
CA ASN A 366 25.44 -17.80 -12.68
C ASN A 366 24.77 -18.22 -14.00
N PRO A 367 23.56 -17.73 -14.28
CA PRO A 367 22.82 -18.11 -15.49
C PRO A 367 23.56 -17.74 -16.78
N TYR A 368 24.35 -16.65 -16.78
CA TYR A 368 25.06 -16.17 -17.96
C TYR A 368 26.21 -17.08 -18.38
N SER A 369 26.86 -17.75 -17.42
CA SER A 369 27.90 -18.73 -17.69
C SER A 369 27.37 -19.83 -18.65
N LEU A 370 26.25 -20.47 -18.28
CA LEU A 370 25.63 -21.54 -19.08
C LEU A 370 24.99 -21.01 -20.37
N LEU A 371 24.35 -19.84 -20.34
CA LEU A 371 23.71 -19.25 -21.53
C LEU A 371 24.70 -18.83 -22.62
N ASN A 372 25.86 -18.31 -22.21
CA ASN A 372 26.90 -17.87 -23.15
C ASN A 372 27.78 -19.03 -23.65
N ASN A 373 27.90 -20.11 -22.86
CA ASN A 373 28.70 -21.29 -23.19
C ASN A 373 27.92 -22.59 -22.96
N PRO A 374 26.81 -22.82 -23.68
CA PRO A 374 25.94 -23.96 -23.44
C PRO A 374 26.59 -25.27 -23.88
N ARG A 375 26.28 -26.36 -23.15
CA ARG A 375 26.63 -27.72 -23.55
C ARG A 375 25.87 -28.08 -24.82
N THR A 376 26.45 -28.91 -25.69
CA THR A 376 25.83 -29.32 -26.95
C THR A 376 24.47 -30.02 -26.77
N THR A 377 24.20 -30.56 -25.58
CA THR A 377 22.97 -31.26 -25.21
C THR A 377 21.94 -30.35 -24.53
N TRP A 378 22.32 -29.15 -24.09
CA TRP A 378 21.48 -28.25 -23.30
C TRP A 378 20.81 -27.18 -24.18
N ARG A 379 19.57 -26.84 -23.87
CA ARG A 379 18.77 -25.79 -24.53
C ARG A 379 17.99 -24.98 -23.50
N PRO A 380 17.66 -23.70 -23.77
CA PRO A 380 16.75 -22.94 -22.93
C PRO A 380 15.44 -23.70 -22.71
N GLY A 381 15.08 -23.92 -21.44
CA GLY A 381 13.92 -24.72 -21.03
C GLY A 381 14.25 -26.12 -20.51
N ASP A 382 15.48 -26.60 -20.70
CA ASP A 382 15.96 -27.82 -20.05
C ASP A 382 16.23 -27.58 -18.55
N SER A 383 15.97 -28.60 -17.72
CA SER A 383 16.23 -28.54 -16.27
C SER A 383 17.73 -28.39 -15.99
N ALA A 384 18.09 -27.47 -15.09
CA ALA A 384 19.47 -27.32 -14.59
C ALA A 384 19.78 -28.28 -13.43
N THR A 385 18.79 -29.07 -13.01
CA THR A 385 18.88 -30.05 -11.94
C THR A 385 18.46 -31.41 -12.49
N SER A 386 19.02 -32.48 -11.93
CA SER A 386 18.72 -33.84 -12.34
C SER A 386 18.63 -34.76 -11.12
N ILE A 387 17.98 -35.90 -11.30
CA ILE A 387 18.01 -36.98 -10.32
C ILE A 387 18.91 -38.05 -10.89
N ASP A 388 19.97 -38.40 -10.16
CA ASP A 388 20.84 -39.51 -10.51
C ASP A 388 19.98 -40.79 -10.57
N PRO A 389 19.91 -41.47 -11.74
CA PRO A 389 19.05 -42.62 -11.92
C PRO A 389 19.50 -43.87 -11.15
N ASP A 390 20.77 -43.94 -10.73
CA ASP A 390 21.34 -45.07 -10.00
C ASP A 390 21.25 -44.87 -8.48
N THR A 391 21.45 -43.64 -7.99
CA THR A 391 21.43 -43.32 -6.56
C THR A 391 20.11 -42.69 -6.08
N GLY A 392 19.30 -42.17 -6.99
CA GLY A 392 18.10 -41.39 -6.68
C GLY A 392 18.41 -40.01 -6.10
N GLN A 393 19.68 -39.60 -6.09
CA GLN A 393 20.12 -38.35 -5.47
C GLN A 393 19.78 -37.14 -6.36
N TYR A 394 19.36 -36.04 -5.73
CA TYR A 394 19.28 -34.74 -6.39
C TYR A 394 20.68 -34.22 -6.71
N VAL A 395 20.90 -33.81 -7.95
CA VAL A 395 22.18 -33.33 -8.46
C VAL A 395 21.98 -32.03 -9.21
N GLU A 396 22.75 -31.01 -8.81
CA GLU A 396 22.80 -29.72 -9.48
C GLU A 396 24.00 -29.62 -10.43
N ASP A 397 23.89 -28.76 -11.45
CA ASP A 397 25.00 -28.47 -12.36
C ASP A 397 26.04 -27.52 -11.73
N ILE A 398 26.82 -28.07 -10.81
CA ILE A 398 27.88 -27.36 -10.07
C ILE A 398 29.18 -27.36 -10.86
N GLY A 399 29.84 -26.20 -10.90
CA GLY A 399 31.19 -26.10 -11.45
C GLY A 399 31.68 -24.66 -11.58
N PRO A 400 32.88 -24.47 -12.16
CA PRO A 400 33.42 -23.17 -12.49
C PRO A 400 32.45 -22.34 -13.32
N ALA A 401 32.52 -21.00 -13.23
CA ALA A 401 31.81 -20.14 -14.19
C ALA A 401 32.19 -20.44 -15.65
N LEU A 402 33.40 -20.94 -15.91
CA LEU A 402 33.81 -21.48 -17.20
C LEU A 402 34.77 -22.65 -16.98
N ASP A 403 34.33 -23.86 -17.33
CA ASP A 403 35.18 -25.05 -17.30
C ASP A 403 35.75 -25.35 -18.68
N TYR A 404 37.02 -25.75 -18.72
CA TYR A 404 37.74 -26.06 -19.96
C TYR A 404 37.64 -27.55 -20.24
N VAL A 405 36.95 -27.90 -21.32
CA VAL A 405 36.75 -29.29 -21.74
C VAL A 405 37.34 -29.54 -23.12
N TRP A 406 37.92 -30.72 -23.26
CA TRP A 406 38.42 -31.20 -24.54
C TRP A 406 37.28 -31.71 -25.41
N GLN A 407 37.09 -31.11 -26.58
CA GLN A 407 36.01 -31.52 -27.49
C GLN A 407 36.44 -32.73 -28.33
N GLU A 408 35.66 -33.81 -28.24
CA GLU A 408 35.93 -35.09 -28.93
C GLU A 408 35.82 -35.00 -30.47
N ASP A 409 35.24 -33.92 -31.01
CA ASP A 409 35.10 -33.69 -32.45
C ASP A 409 36.41 -33.22 -33.12
N GLY A 410 37.49 -33.04 -32.35
CA GLY A 410 38.81 -32.64 -32.84
C GLY A 410 39.01 -31.13 -32.96
N SER A 411 38.09 -30.31 -32.44
CA SER A 411 38.18 -28.84 -32.44
C SER A 411 39.12 -28.27 -31.36
N GLY A 412 39.54 -29.08 -30.38
CA GLY A 412 40.53 -28.72 -29.35
C GLY A 412 39.90 -28.42 -27.98
N TRP A 413 40.47 -27.48 -27.24
CA TRP A 413 39.92 -26.99 -25.97
C TRP A 413 38.77 -26.01 -26.23
N GLY A 414 37.61 -26.26 -25.63
CA GLY A 414 36.49 -25.33 -25.57
C GLY A 414 36.09 -25.05 -24.13
N THR A 415 35.21 -24.06 -23.93
CA THR A 415 34.66 -23.71 -22.61
C THR A 415 33.20 -24.12 -22.51
N ILE A 416 32.81 -24.66 -21.36
CA ILE A 416 31.40 -24.85 -20.98
C ILE A 416 31.09 -24.00 -19.75
N GLY A 417 29.88 -23.48 -19.68
CA GLY A 417 29.37 -22.85 -18.48
C GLY A 417 28.69 -23.86 -17.54
N HIS A 418 28.71 -23.55 -16.27
CA HIS A 418 27.91 -24.19 -15.22
C HIS A 418 26.88 -23.22 -14.66
N PHE A 419 25.77 -23.75 -14.16
CA PHE A 419 24.67 -22.94 -13.63
C PHE A 419 24.88 -22.56 -12.16
N VAL A 420 25.35 -23.51 -11.35
CA VAL A 420 25.56 -23.34 -9.91
C VAL A 420 27.04 -23.11 -9.64
N LEU A 421 27.37 -21.94 -9.10
CA LEU A 421 28.74 -21.60 -8.68
C LEU A 421 29.02 -22.05 -7.24
N VAL A 422 28.00 -21.96 -6.39
CA VAL A 422 28.06 -22.43 -5.01
C VAL A 422 26.79 -23.20 -4.72
N ASN A 423 27.00 -24.45 -4.30
CA ASN A 423 25.94 -25.37 -3.93
C ASN A 423 25.22 -24.89 -2.66
N ASP A 424 24.11 -25.56 -2.33
CA ASP A 424 23.24 -25.25 -1.19
C ASP A 424 24.00 -25.00 0.11
N THR A 425 24.11 -23.72 0.48
CA THR A 425 24.77 -23.26 1.70
C THR A 425 23.71 -23.06 2.79
N ARG A 426 23.80 -23.85 3.85
CA ARG A 426 22.91 -23.70 5.01
C ARG A 426 23.19 -22.39 5.75
N LEU A 427 22.19 -21.50 5.84
CA LEU A 427 22.29 -20.22 6.54
C LEU A 427 21.80 -20.28 7.99
N THR A 428 20.75 -21.06 8.26
CA THR A 428 20.18 -21.20 9.61
C THR A 428 20.56 -22.54 10.22
N ASN A 429 20.67 -22.56 11.55
CA ASN A 429 21.02 -23.76 12.28
C ASN A 429 20.10 -23.89 13.50
N GLY A 430 19.10 -24.79 13.45
CA GLY A 430 18.22 -25.04 14.57
C GLY A 430 16.95 -25.84 14.25
N HIS A 431 16.12 -26.06 15.29
CA HIS A 431 14.81 -26.75 15.21
C HIS A 431 13.63 -25.79 15.08
N GLY A 432 13.93 -24.49 15.06
CA GLY A 432 12.93 -23.46 14.84
C GLY A 432 12.44 -23.50 13.39
N TRP A 433 11.25 -22.97 13.17
CA TRP A 433 10.72 -22.82 11.82
C TRP A 433 11.33 -21.57 11.16
N SER A 434 12.20 -21.74 10.16
CA SER A 434 12.69 -20.63 9.32
C SER A 434 11.81 -20.49 8.07
N SER A 435 11.24 -19.31 7.84
CA SER A 435 10.33 -19.05 6.71
C SER A 435 10.40 -17.62 6.15
N SER A 436 9.78 -17.44 4.98
CA SER A 436 9.74 -16.18 4.23
C SER A 436 11.09 -15.47 4.12
N PRO A 437 12.16 -16.15 3.64
CA PRO A 437 13.43 -15.49 3.43
C PRO A 437 13.33 -14.46 2.31
N ASP A 438 13.99 -13.33 2.49
CA ASP A 438 14.22 -12.31 1.48
C ASP A 438 15.70 -12.02 1.38
N VAL A 439 16.18 -11.80 0.16
CA VAL A 439 17.59 -11.58 -0.13
C VAL A 439 17.74 -10.39 -1.08
N ASN A 440 18.72 -9.54 -0.80
CA ASN A 440 19.11 -8.44 -1.66
C ASN A 440 20.63 -8.21 -1.58
N VAL A 441 21.20 -7.57 -2.59
CA VAL A 441 22.65 -7.34 -2.70
C VAL A 441 22.91 -5.83 -2.74
N ASP A 442 23.82 -5.34 -1.90
CA ASP A 442 24.18 -3.91 -1.88
C ASP A 442 25.15 -3.53 -3.02
N ASP A 443 25.44 -2.24 -3.17
CA ASP A 443 26.34 -1.72 -4.21
C ASP A 443 27.79 -2.19 -4.06
N ASP A 444 28.18 -2.60 -2.85
CA ASP A 444 29.50 -3.17 -2.55
C ASP A 444 29.55 -4.68 -2.84
N GLY A 445 28.42 -5.31 -3.21
CA GLY A 445 28.32 -6.74 -3.53
C GLY A 445 28.08 -7.64 -2.34
N ASN A 446 27.79 -7.09 -1.16
CA ASN A 446 27.42 -7.86 0.02
C ASN A 446 25.99 -8.38 -0.10
N ILE A 447 25.80 -9.63 0.30
CA ILE A 447 24.48 -10.26 0.35
C ILE A 447 23.87 -10.02 1.72
N HIS A 448 22.64 -9.51 1.72
CA HIS A 448 21.83 -9.33 2.90
C HIS A 448 20.64 -10.28 2.86
N VAL A 449 20.47 -11.06 3.92
CA VAL A 449 19.39 -12.04 4.03
C VAL A 449 18.59 -11.74 5.28
N VAL A 450 17.27 -11.67 5.13
CA VAL A 450 16.33 -11.58 6.26
C VAL A 450 15.33 -12.72 6.19
N TRP A 451 14.92 -13.25 7.34
CA TRP A 451 13.92 -14.32 7.41
C TRP A 451 13.18 -14.27 8.74
N VAL A 452 12.15 -15.09 8.85
CA VAL A 452 11.37 -15.28 10.08
C VAL A 452 11.77 -16.59 10.71
N ASP A 453 12.05 -16.60 12.01
CA ASP A 453 12.51 -17.76 12.75
C ASP A 453 11.76 -17.94 14.09
N GLY A 454 11.26 -19.15 14.36
CA GLY A 454 10.62 -19.52 15.63
C GLY A 454 11.59 -19.86 16.78
N ARG A 455 12.90 -19.92 16.50
CA ARG A 455 13.99 -20.39 17.38
C ARG A 455 13.81 -21.82 17.90
N SER A 456 14.88 -22.39 18.45
CA SER A 456 14.94 -23.79 18.91
C SER A 456 14.00 -24.14 20.07
N THR A 457 13.35 -23.16 20.70
CA THR A 457 12.44 -23.36 21.83
C THR A 457 10.99 -23.61 21.40
N ILE A 458 10.63 -23.32 20.15
CA ILE A 458 9.25 -23.42 19.66
C ILE A 458 9.26 -24.11 18.28
N PRO A 459 9.20 -25.46 18.24
CA PRO A 459 9.25 -26.23 16.99
C PRO A 459 7.91 -26.24 16.25
N SER A 460 7.16 -25.12 16.29
CA SER A 460 5.83 -25.02 15.70
C SER A 460 5.82 -24.02 14.56
N LYS A 461 5.32 -24.47 13.40
CA LYS A 461 5.00 -23.58 12.26
C LYS A 461 4.12 -22.41 12.69
N VAL A 462 3.19 -22.63 13.61
CA VAL A 462 2.15 -21.65 14.03
C VAL A 462 2.54 -20.93 15.33
N GLY A 463 3.71 -21.26 15.89
CA GLY A 463 4.25 -20.62 17.08
C GLY A 463 4.71 -19.19 16.80
N PRO A 464 4.92 -18.38 17.85
CA PRO A 464 5.48 -17.06 17.66
C PRO A 464 6.86 -17.13 17.04
N SER A 465 7.16 -16.15 16.20
CA SER A 465 8.40 -16.03 15.46
C SER A 465 9.00 -14.63 15.59
N GLN A 466 10.30 -14.54 15.32
CA GLN A 466 11.09 -13.31 15.33
C GLN A 466 11.78 -13.13 13.98
N LEU A 467 12.05 -11.90 13.56
CA LEU A 467 12.88 -11.62 12.39
C LEU A 467 14.37 -11.77 12.69
N HIS A 468 15.07 -12.35 11.73
CA HIS A 468 16.51 -12.53 11.73
C HIS A 468 17.15 -11.91 10.50
N TYR A 469 18.39 -11.47 10.66
CA TYR A 469 19.19 -10.82 9.65
C TYR A 469 20.62 -11.39 9.63
N MET A 470 21.17 -11.51 8.43
CA MET A 470 22.55 -11.91 8.16
C MET A 470 23.14 -11.06 7.02
N GLN A 471 24.44 -10.79 7.09
CA GLN A 471 25.20 -10.14 6.02
C GLN A 471 26.42 -10.98 5.66
N ILE A 472 26.59 -11.23 4.36
CA ILE A 472 27.63 -12.09 3.80
C ILE A 472 28.42 -11.27 2.78
N ASP A 473 29.73 -11.20 2.98
CA ASP A 473 30.68 -10.58 2.05
C ASP A 473 31.36 -11.69 1.25
N LEU A 474 30.99 -11.81 -0.03
CA LEU A 474 31.49 -12.85 -0.92
C LEU A 474 32.92 -12.59 -1.41
N ASP A 475 33.41 -11.35 -1.40
CA ASP A 475 34.75 -11.04 -1.90
C ASP A 475 35.83 -11.71 -1.04
N ARG A 476 35.50 -12.01 0.23
CA ARG A 476 36.36 -12.75 1.16
C ARG A 476 36.54 -14.22 0.81
N ALA A 477 35.59 -14.83 0.09
CA ALA A 477 35.73 -16.20 -0.42
C ALA A 477 36.73 -16.28 -1.58
N GLY A 478 37.00 -15.16 -2.27
CA GLY A 478 37.75 -15.13 -3.52
C GLY A 478 36.92 -15.61 -4.72
N ALA A 479 37.59 -16.05 -5.77
CA ALA A 479 36.89 -16.52 -6.98
C ALA A 479 36.19 -17.86 -6.72
N LEU A 480 34.86 -17.87 -6.86
CA LEU A 480 34.02 -19.06 -6.70
C LEU A 480 34.21 -20.01 -7.89
N ASP A 481 34.63 -21.24 -7.62
CA ASP A 481 35.03 -22.23 -8.65
C ASP A 481 34.26 -23.56 -8.52
N GLY A 482 32.93 -23.47 -8.36
CA GLY A 482 32.09 -24.67 -8.21
C GLY A 482 32.19 -25.28 -6.82
N GLU A 483 31.88 -24.49 -5.79
CA GLU A 483 31.94 -24.90 -4.39
C GLU A 483 30.85 -25.93 -4.08
N ALA A 484 31.21 -27.21 -4.12
CA ALA A 484 30.28 -28.33 -3.98
C ALA A 484 29.71 -28.51 -2.56
N ASP A 485 30.41 -28.03 -1.55
CA ASP A 485 30.00 -28.12 -0.14
C ASP A 485 29.33 -26.82 0.37
N GLY A 486 29.10 -25.83 -0.51
CA GLY A 486 28.57 -24.51 -0.15
C GLY A 486 29.65 -23.51 0.28
N LEU A 487 29.23 -22.34 0.77
CA LEU A 487 30.13 -21.31 1.29
C LEU A 487 30.60 -21.65 2.71
N GLU A 488 31.87 -21.39 2.98
CA GLU A 488 32.44 -21.43 4.33
C GLU A 488 32.02 -20.19 5.14
N MET A 489 30.88 -20.26 5.80
CA MET A 489 30.26 -19.14 6.53
C MET A 489 31.18 -18.45 7.55
N SER A 490 32.16 -19.18 8.11
CA SER A 490 33.15 -18.60 9.03
C SER A 490 34.11 -17.59 8.39
N GLN A 491 34.18 -17.56 7.06
CA GLN A 491 35.08 -16.69 6.28
C GLN A 491 34.35 -15.52 5.62
N VAL A 492 33.05 -15.68 5.34
CA VAL A 492 32.24 -14.72 4.57
C VAL A 492 31.18 -14.00 5.41
N ALA A 493 30.73 -14.59 6.53
CA ALA A 493 29.68 -13.97 7.34
C ALA A 493 30.24 -12.80 8.16
N VAL A 494 29.87 -11.59 7.77
CA VAL A 494 30.20 -10.35 8.48
C VAL A 494 29.25 -10.17 9.65
N VAL A 495 27.95 -10.22 9.37
CA VAL A 495 26.90 -10.27 10.39
C VAL A 495 26.34 -11.67 10.43
N THR A 496 26.53 -12.37 11.54
CA THR A 496 25.94 -13.69 11.77
C THR A 496 24.47 -13.58 12.14
N ASP A 497 23.74 -14.68 12.05
CA ASP A 497 22.33 -14.79 12.48
C ASP A 497 22.05 -13.96 13.74
N SER A 498 21.35 -12.85 13.54
CA SER A 498 21.05 -11.85 14.57
C SER A 498 19.58 -11.46 14.50
N ALA A 499 18.95 -11.39 15.66
CA ALA A 499 17.58 -10.89 15.77
C ALA A 499 17.52 -9.42 15.34
N VAL A 500 16.51 -9.07 14.55
CA VAL A 500 16.21 -7.67 14.20
C VAL A 500 15.53 -7.00 15.40
N ILE A 501 16.05 -5.83 15.78
CA ILE A 501 15.52 -5.05 16.90
C ILE A 501 14.07 -4.68 16.62
N GLY A 502 13.22 -4.84 17.63
CA GLY A 502 11.80 -4.56 17.51
C GLY A 502 11.00 -5.66 16.82
N SER A 503 11.56 -6.85 16.58
CA SER A 503 10.75 -8.06 16.44
C SER A 503 10.87 -8.86 17.73
N ASP A 504 9.77 -8.98 18.49
CA ASP A 504 9.80 -9.39 19.90
C ASP A 504 9.16 -10.77 20.14
N MET A 505 9.37 -11.72 19.21
CA MET A 505 8.75 -13.06 19.27
C MET A 505 7.21 -12.96 19.31
N THR A 506 6.64 -12.13 18.43
CA THR A 506 5.21 -11.84 18.31
C THR A 506 4.75 -12.06 16.87
N TRP A 507 5.09 -13.21 16.29
CA TRP A 507 4.70 -13.60 14.92
C TRP A 507 5.12 -12.57 13.85
N GLY A 508 6.42 -12.32 13.73
CA GLY A 508 6.99 -11.61 12.59
C GLY A 508 6.72 -12.36 11.28
N SER A 509 6.38 -11.65 10.21
CA SER A 509 5.99 -12.24 8.92
C SER A 509 6.39 -11.38 7.72
N ASN A 510 6.67 -12.06 6.60
CA ASN A 510 6.94 -11.51 5.27
C ASN A 510 7.93 -10.32 5.26
N PRO A 511 9.17 -10.54 5.73
CA PRO A 511 10.19 -9.51 5.74
C PRO A 511 10.61 -9.14 4.31
N ARG A 512 11.08 -7.91 4.15
CA ARG A 512 11.70 -7.39 2.93
C ARG A 512 12.93 -6.58 3.31
N VAL A 513 14.05 -6.82 2.62
CA VAL A 513 15.29 -6.05 2.77
C VAL A 513 15.60 -5.25 1.51
N ASP A 514 15.95 -3.99 1.69
CA ASP A 514 16.24 -3.06 0.60
C ASP A 514 17.21 -1.98 1.06
N PHE A 515 17.85 -1.29 0.11
CA PHE A 515 18.94 -0.36 0.39
C PHE A 515 18.61 1.04 -0.11
N ASP A 516 19.21 2.02 0.54
CA ASP A 516 19.12 3.43 0.16
C ASP A 516 20.47 3.88 -0.44
N ASN A 517 20.47 4.90 -1.30
CA ASN A 517 21.68 5.44 -1.96
C ASN A 517 22.72 6.00 -0.97
N ASP A 518 22.33 6.24 0.28
CA ASP A 518 23.25 6.65 1.35
C ASP A 518 23.91 5.47 2.09
N GLY A 519 23.76 4.26 1.57
CA GLY A 519 24.31 3.02 2.11
C GLY A 519 23.56 2.52 3.35
N SER A 520 22.35 3.04 3.60
CA SER A 520 21.53 2.57 4.71
C SER A 520 20.71 1.34 4.33
N ILE A 521 20.56 0.43 5.30
CA ILE A 521 19.83 -0.82 5.11
C ILE A 521 18.46 -0.66 5.73
N HIS A 522 17.44 -1.05 4.98
CA HIS A 522 16.05 -0.97 5.37
C HIS A 522 15.43 -2.36 5.42
N ILE A 523 14.73 -2.65 6.52
CA ILE A 523 13.98 -3.90 6.70
C ILE A 523 12.54 -3.55 7.02
N THR A 524 11.58 -4.06 6.25
CA THR A 524 10.14 -3.93 6.51
C THR A 524 9.50 -5.29 6.74
N TRP A 525 8.52 -5.36 7.64
CA TRP A 525 7.81 -6.61 7.94
C TRP A 525 6.49 -6.35 8.64
N PHE A 526 5.67 -7.40 8.75
CA PHE A 526 4.46 -7.39 9.57
C PHE A 526 4.72 -8.12 10.89
N GLU A 527 4.26 -7.53 11.99
CA GLU A 527 4.36 -8.10 13.34
C GLU A 527 2.95 -8.24 13.93
N SER A 528 2.60 -9.42 14.44
CA SER A 528 1.22 -9.72 14.86
C SER A 528 1.11 -10.13 16.32
N MET A 529 0.42 -9.32 17.14
CA MET A 529 0.27 -9.60 18.56
C MET A 529 -1.12 -10.17 18.85
N PRO A 530 -1.29 -11.50 19.07
CA PRO A 530 -2.56 -12.05 19.50
C PRO A 530 -2.84 -11.67 20.96
N GLY A 531 -3.93 -10.93 21.19
CA GLY A 531 -4.47 -10.68 22.51
C GLY A 531 -5.26 -11.89 23.03
N THR A 532 -5.43 -11.99 24.35
CA THR A 532 -6.30 -13.02 24.97
C THR A 532 -7.80 -12.77 24.74
N ASP A 533 -8.16 -11.57 24.27
CA ASP A 533 -9.50 -11.14 23.87
C ASP A 533 -9.39 -10.37 22.54
N ASP A 534 -10.33 -10.56 21.61
CA ASP A 534 -10.30 -10.06 20.22
C ASP A 534 -9.99 -8.54 20.08
N GLU A 535 -10.28 -7.72 21.10
CA GLU A 535 -10.02 -6.27 21.09
C GLU A 535 -8.53 -5.88 21.17
N ASN A 536 -7.64 -6.81 21.57
CA ASN A 536 -6.20 -6.54 21.72
C ASN A 536 -5.34 -7.17 20.60
N SER A 537 -5.96 -7.93 19.70
CA SER A 537 -5.27 -8.51 18.54
C SER A 537 -5.02 -7.43 17.49
N ARG A 538 -3.75 -7.23 17.11
CA ARG A 538 -3.39 -6.26 16.09
C ARG A 538 -2.19 -6.70 15.27
N VAL A 539 -2.19 -6.28 14.01
CA VAL A 539 -1.07 -6.42 13.07
C VAL A 539 -0.45 -5.05 12.87
N GLU A 540 0.87 -4.99 12.96
CA GLU A 540 1.65 -3.78 12.75
C GLU A 540 2.57 -3.95 11.55
N LEU A 541 2.56 -2.98 10.64
CA LEU A 541 3.60 -2.85 9.63
C LEU A 541 4.76 -2.07 10.26
N ARG A 542 5.92 -2.73 10.40
CA ARG A 542 7.12 -2.18 11.01
C ARG A 542 8.20 -1.97 9.97
N TRP A 543 9.03 -0.96 10.21
CA TRP A 543 10.18 -0.61 9.39
C TRP A 543 11.36 -0.30 10.29
N THR A 544 12.52 -0.85 9.96
CA THR A 544 13.79 -0.56 10.63
C THR A 544 14.79 -0.02 9.64
N ARG A 545 15.51 1.01 10.06
CA ARG A 545 16.67 1.57 9.36
C ARG A 545 17.94 1.27 10.14
N ILE A 546 18.94 0.73 9.46
CA ILE A 546 20.25 0.34 10.00
C ILE A 546 21.32 1.18 9.31
N VAL A 547 22.17 1.86 10.10
CA VAL A 547 23.25 2.73 9.60
C VAL A 547 24.49 2.67 10.50
N SER A 548 25.55 3.32 10.05
CA SER A 548 26.83 3.45 10.78
C SER A 548 27.55 2.09 10.96
N PRO A 549 27.98 1.44 9.87
CA PRO A 549 28.78 0.22 9.95
C PRO A 549 30.06 0.47 10.77
N GLN A 550 30.38 -0.49 11.64
CA GLN A 550 31.55 -0.43 12.51
C GLN A 550 32.75 -1.09 11.83
N LEU A 551 33.54 -0.26 11.14
CA LEU A 551 34.72 -0.70 10.39
C LEU A 551 35.97 -0.77 11.28
N GLU A 552 36.76 -1.81 11.09
CA GLU A 552 38.12 -1.97 11.65
C GLU A 552 39.10 -2.09 10.47
N ASP A 553 40.07 -1.18 10.37
CA ASP A 553 40.99 -1.07 9.23
C ASP A 553 40.31 -0.90 7.84
N GLY A 554 39.11 -0.32 7.82
CA GLY A 554 38.35 -0.03 6.58
C GLY A 554 37.39 -1.12 6.14
N GLU A 555 37.33 -2.23 6.87
CA GLU A 555 36.51 -3.41 6.58
C GLU A 555 35.66 -3.78 7.79
N MET A 556 34.50 -4.42 7.59
CA MET A 556 33.72 -4.93 8.73
C MET A 556 34.34 -6.25 9.25
N PRO A 557 34.53 -6.40 10.58
CA PRO A 557 35.02 -7.67 11.14
C PRO A 557 34.03 -8.83 10.93
N LEU A 558 34.54 -10.05 10.76
CA LEU A 558 33.72 -11.27 10.64
C LEU A 558 33.03 -11.63 11.96
N GLY A 559 31.88 -12.31 11.86
CA GLY A 559 31.25 -12.99 13.00
C GLY A 559 30.58 -12.06 14.02
N ARG A 560 30.16 -10.86 13.62
CA ARG A 560 29.53 -9.88 14.51
C ARG A 560 28.03 -10.10 14.60
N THR A 561 27.42 -9.75 15.74
CA THR A 561 25.96 -9.60 15.80
C THR A 561 25.54 -8.28 15.14
N LEU A 562 24.28 -8.16 14.75
CA LEU A 562 23.73 -6.94 14.13
C LEU A 562 24.05 -5.67 14.94
N GLU A 563 23.85 -5.69 16.26
CA GLU A 563 24.15 -4.58 17.17
C GLU A 563 25.64 -4.27 17.33
N GLN A 564 26.52 -5.24 17.06
CA GLN A 564 27.96 -5.04 17.10
C GLN A 564 28.50 -4.51 15.77
N ALA A 565 27.87 -4.91 14.65
CA ALA A 565 28.25 -4.50 13.31
C ALA A 565 27.76 -3.09 12.97
N TYR A 566 26.62 -2.67 13.52
CA TYR A 566 26.01 -1.36 13.21
C TYR A 566 25.77 -0.54 14.47
N GLY A 567 26.16 0.73 14.44
CA GLY A 567 26.08 1.63 15.58
C GLY A 567 24.71 2.27 15.79
N VAL A 568 23.84 2.28 14.78
CA VAL A 568 22.52 2.90 14.85
C VAL A 568 21.49 2.04 14.15
N ILE A 569 20.49 1.59 14.91
CA ILE A 569 19.36 0.81 14.43
C ILE A 569 18.10 1.49 14.97
N ASN A 570 17.19 1.92 14.08
CA ASN A 570 15.99 2.64 14.46
C ASN A 570 14.74 1.99 13.85
N THR A 571 13.84 1.54 14.71
CA THR A 571 12.60 0.84 14.34
C THR A 571 11.39 1.74 14.58
N ARG A 572 10.48 1.80 13.59
CA ARG A 572 9.25 2.58 13.62
C ARG A 572 8.07 1.71 13.19
N ILE A 573 6.92 1.94 13.82
CA ILE A 573 5.62 1.40 13.38
C ILE A 573 5.05 2.35 12.33
N ILE A 574 4.76 1.83 11.15
CA ILE A 574 4.22 2.60 10.00
C ILE A 574 2.70 2.58 10.02
N ALA A 575 2.10 1.41 10.26
CA ALA A 575 0.66 1.25 10.36
C ALA A 575 0.31 0.21 11.41
N THR A 576 -0.87 0.35 12.01
CA THR A 576 -1.45 -0.61 12.96
C THR A 576 -2.89 -0.85 12.55
N SER A 577 -3.32 -2.11 12.52
CA SER A 577 -4.70 -2.50 12.25
C SER A 577 -5.13 -3.62 13.19
N THR A 578 -6.39 -3.60 13.62
CA THR A 578 -7.04 -4.74 14.30
C THR A 578 -7.56 -5.78 13.30
N ASP A 579 -7.59 -5.42 12.01
CA ASP A 579 -7.98 -6.28 10.91
C ASP A 579 -6.74 -6.79 10.16
N ASN A 580 -6.86 -6.99 8.85
CA ASN A 580 -5.86 -7.58 7.99
C ASN A 580 -4.94 -6.51 7.37
N LEU A 581 -3.61 -6.71 7.44
CA LEU A 581 -2.64 -6.02 6.60
C LEU A 581 -2.03 -7.01 5.58
N MET A 582 -2.27 -6.82 4.27
CA MET A 582 -1.66 -7.64 3.20
C MET A 582 -1.87 -9.16 3.30
N GLY A 583 -3.04 -9.59 3.75
CA GLY A 583 -3.34 -11.00 4.01
C GLY A 583 -2.93 -11.48 5.41
N VAL A 584 -2.27 -10.66 6.21
CA VAL A 584 -1.78 -11.00 7.55
C VAL A 584 -2.85 -10.70 8.61
N PHE A 585 -3.22 -11.72 9.39
CA PHE A 585 -4.10 -11.64 10.54
C PHE A 585 -3.64 -12.64 11.62
N GLY A 586 -3.91 -12.38 12.90
CA GLY A 586 -3.73 -13.36 13.98
C GLY A 586 -2.29 -13.88 14.14
N THR A 587 -2.00 -15.08 13.62
CA THR A 587 -0.69 -15.75 13.77
C THR A 587 0.27 -15.53 12.61
N GLY A 588 -0.01 -14.63 11.67
CA GLY A 588 1.03 -14.10 10.77
C GLY A 588 1.35 -14.93 9.51
N LEU A 589 0.83 -16.15 9.37
CA LEU A 589 1.41 -17.16 8.44
C LEU A 589 0.54 -17.53 7.23
N ASP A 590 -0.63 -16.92 7.11
CA ASP A 590 -1.63 -17.29 6.08
C ASP A 590 -1.44 -16.55 4.74
N SER A 591 -0.53 -15.58 4.65
CA SER A 591 -0.19 -14.89 3.39
C SER A 591 1.31 -14.92 3.11
N SER A 592 1.68 -15.04 1.83
CA SER A 592 3.07 -15.02 1.34
C SER A 592 3.45 -13.65 0.73
N SER A 593 2.66 -12.61 0.99
CA SER A 593 2.80 -11.32 0.31
C SER A 593 3.69 -10.37 1.11
N GLN A 594 4.82 -9.99 0.54
CA GLN A 594 5.71 -8.95 1.08
C GLN A 594 5.13 -7.54 0.83
N PRO A 595 5.45 -6.55 1.68
CA PRO A 595 5.20 -5.15 1.36
C PRO A 595 6.00 -4.73 0.13
N ILE A 596 5.46 -3.82 -0.68
CA ILE A 596 6.22 -3.21 -1.77
C ILE A 596 6.95 -2.01 -1.17
N VAL A 597 8.28 -2.00 -1.33
CA VAL A 597 9.14 -0.93 -0.79
C VAL A 597 9.92 -0.28 -1.92
N ASN A 598 10.21 0.99 -1.73
CA ASN A 598 11.14 1.77 -2.54
C ASN A 598 11.85 2.76 -1.61
N PHE A 599 13.12 2.49 -1.31
CA PHE A 599 13.96 3.41 -0.54
C PHE A 599 14.98 4.03 -1.48
N ASP A 600 14.72 5.25 -1.92
CA ASP A 600 15.60 5.98 -2.81
C ASP A 600 15.71 7.42 -2.30
N TRP A 601 16.78 7.71 -1.58
CA TRP A 601 17.06 8.99 -0.96
C TRP A 601 16.69 10.12 -1.93
N PRO A 602 15.85 11.11 -1.53
CA PRO A 602 15.36 11.37 -0.17
C PRO A 602 14.05 10.65 0.18
N ASP A 603 13.48 9.89 -0.74
CA ASP A 603 12.14 9.34 -0.62
C ASP A 603 12.18 7.94 0.00
N ARG A 604 11.23 7.69 0.89
CA ARG A 604 11.02 6.37 1.49
C ARG A 604 9.57 6.01 1.38
N GLU A 605 9.31 4.95 0.63
CA GLU A 605 7.96 4.55 0.29
C GLU A 605 7.71 3.11 0.69
N ILE A 606 6.58 2.88 1.35
CA ILE A 606 6.10 1.55 1.70
C ILE A 606 4.62 1.47 1.32
N ILE A 607 4.28 0.49 0.48
CA ILE A 607 2.94 0.27 -0.03
C ILE A 607 2.42 -1.09 0.50
N TRP A 608 1.18 -1.10 1.00
CA TRP A 608 0.49 -2.28 1.50
C TRP A 608 -1.01 -2.22 1.19
N THR A 609 -1.71 -3.34 1.33
CA THR A 609 -3.18 -3.40 1.22
C THR A 609 -3.83 -3.65 2.57
N THR A 610 -5.00 -3.05 2.79
CA THR A 610 -5.81 -3.17 4.02
C THR A 610 -7.28 -2.90 3.67
N PRO A 611 -8.26 -3.36 4.48
CA PRO A 611 -9.67 -3.05 4.27
C PRO A 611 -10.02 -1.56 4.33
N ASP A 612 -9.28 -0.74 5.08
CA ASP A 612 -9.52 0.70 5.18
C ASP A 612 -8.20 1.45 5.43
N CYS A 613 -7.86 2.42 4.56
CA CYS A 613 -6.72 3.32 4.76
C CYS A 613 -7.09 4.53 5.65
N SER A 614 -8.36 4.73 5.97
CA SER A 614 -8.90 5.88 6.71
C SER A 614 -9.28 5.50 8.14
N GLU A 615 -9.19 6.46 9.08
CA GLU A 615 -9.72 6.25 10.45
C GLU A 615 -11.27 6.26 10.51
N THR A 616 -11.95 6.45 9.38
CA THR A 616 -13.41 6.56 9.30
C THR A 616 -14.01 5.29 8.73
N SER A 617 -14.35 4.34 9.61
CA SER A 617 -14.95 3.05 9.26
C SER A 617 -16.08 3.18 8.23
N SER A 618 -15.80 2.89 6.96
CA SER A 618 -16.83 2.82 5.93
C SER A 618 -17.06 1.35 5.55
N SER A 619 -18.30 0.89 5.71
CA SER A 619 -18.70 -0.51 5.74
C SER A 619 -18.90 -1.14 4.35
N ALA A 620 -17.89 -1.10 3.49
CA ALA A 620 -17.92 -1.84 2.24
C ALA A 620 -16.63 -2.65 2.06
N ASP A 621 -16.76 -3.96 1.82
CA ASP A 621 -15.68 -4.90 1.52
C ASP A 621 -14.84 -4.46 0.29
N ARG A 622 -13.94 -3.50 0.48
CA ARG A 622 -12.96 -3.04 -0.52
C ARG A 622 -11.58 -3.13 0.11
N TRP A 623 -10.64 -3.74 -0.61
CA TRP A 623 -9.23 -3.64 -0.27
C TRP A 623 -8.70 -2.34 -0.87
N ASP A 624 -8.22 -1.45 -0.02
CA ASP A 624 -7.53 -0.25 -0.45
C ASP A 624 -6.01 -0.50 -0.48
N VAL A 625 -5.33 0.21 -1.38
CA VAL A 625 -3.87 0.25 -1.45
C VAL A 625 -3.44 1.49 -0.68
N CYS A 626 -2.83 1.29 0.49
CA CYS A 626 -2.26 2.38 1.26
C CYS A 626 -0.79 2.57 0.93
N MET A 627 -0.31 3.79 1.13
CA MET A 627 1.07 4.16 0.93
C MET A 627 1.52 5.06 2.08
N TRP A 628 2.65 4.72 2.66
CA TRP A 628 3.43 5.62 3.51
C TRP A 628 4.56 6.15 2.64
N SER A 629 4.68 7.47 2.54
CA SER A 629 5.76 8.15 1.85
C SER A 629 6.34 9.20 2.79
N GLU A 630 7.65 9.19 2.97
CA GLU A 630 8.40 10.16 3.76
C GLU A 630 9.56 10.69 2.92
N ASN A 631 9.60 12.01 2.72
CA ASN A 631 10.72 12.68 2.09
C ASN A 631 11.62 13.28 3.18
N VAL A 632 12.88 12.85 3.25
CA VAL A 632 13.86 13.32 4.25
C VAL A 632 14.71 14.51 3.78
N TYR A 633 14.44 15.03 2.57
CA TYR A 633 15.00 16.30 2.11
C TYR A 633 14.51 17.43 3.01
N ASN A 634 15.42 18.20 3.57
CA ASN A 634 15.06 19.28 4.49
C ASN A 634 15.92 20.52 4.24
N MET A 635 15.25 21.61 3.90
CA MET A 635 15.82 22.94 3.82
C MET A 635 14.86 23.95 4.46
N VAL A 636 15.43 25.02 5.01
CA VAL A 636 14.67 26.06 5.72
C VAL A 636 15.08 27.44 5.24
N ILE A 637 14.09 28.32 5.06
CA ILE A 637 14.30 29.75 4.83
C ILE A 637 14.12 30.47 6.18
N GLU A 638 15.13 31.24 6.58
CA GLU A 638 15.12 32.08 7.79
C GLU A 638 15.33 33.54 7.40
N LEU A 639 14.67 34.47 8.10
CA LEU A 639 14.96 35.90 7.93
C LEU A 639 16.31 36.25 8.54
N ALA A 640 17.03 37.21 7.94
CA ALA A 640 18.27 37.71 8.51
C ALA A 640 18.03 38.35 9.89
N PRO A 641 19.02 38.30 10.81
CA PRO A 641 18.88 38.90 12.13
C PRO A 641 18.54 40.40 12.02
N ALA A 642 17.42 40.82 12.63
CA ALA A 642 16.85 42.17 12.61
C ALA A 642 15.93 42.53 11.43
N GLN A 643 15.62 41.60 10.52
CA GLN A 643 14.56 41.79 9.53
C GLN A 643 13.17 41.53 10.16
N PRO A 644 12.17 42.42 9.96
CA PRO A 644 10.82 42.20 10.45
C PRO A 644 10.07 41.16 9.58
N ASP A 645 9.14 40.41 10.19
CA ASP A 645 8.22 39.51 9.47
C ASP A 645 7.06 40.27 8.77
N GLU A 646 6.96 41.59 9.02
CA GLU A 646 5.94 42.50 8.48
C GLU A 646 6.62 43.71 7.82
N ILE A 647 6.20 44.01 6.58
CA ILE A 647 6.74 45.09 5.76
C ILE A 647 5.61 46.05 5.42
N THR A 648 5.81 47.35 5.69
CA THR A 648 4.88 48.42 5.30
C THR A 648 5.58 49.34 4.31
N LEU A 649 4.93 49.62 3.18
CA LEU A 649 5.43 50.51 2.11
C LEU A 649 4.37 51.57 1.77
N GLY A 650 4.82 52.75 1.37
CA GLY A 650 3.98 53.72 0.66
C GLY A 650 3.92 53.47 -0.85
N PRO A 651 3.00 54.13 -1.59
CA PRO A 651 2.92 54.05 -3.04
C PRO A 651 4.27 54.36 -3.71
N GLY A 652 4.70 53.50 -4.64
CA GLY A 652 5.98 53.60 -5.36
C GLY A 652 7.25 53.33 -4.53
N GLU A 653 7.15 53.05 -3.22
CA GLU A 653 8.31 52.74 -2.37
C GLU A 653 8.87 51.34 -2.68
N SER A 654 10.17 51.14 -2.45
CA SER A 654 10.82 49.84 -2.63
C SER A 654 11.71 49.47 -1.45
N THR A 655 11.82 48.17 -1.19
CA THR A 655 12.64 47.61 -0.11
C THR A 655 13.26 46.27 -0.50
N ASN A 656 14.31 45.87 0.24
CA ASN A 656 14.96 44.57 0.07
C ASN A 656 14.91 43.80 1.39
N VAL A 657 14.30 42.61 1.36
CA VAL A 657 14.16 41.71 2.50
C VAL A 657 15.25 40.65 2.43
N GLU A 658 16.21 40.72 3.37
CA GLU A 658 17.33 39.78 3.45
C GLU A 658 16.88 38.46 4.13
N MET A 659 17.03 37.34 3.42
CA MET A 659 16.73 35.99 3.88
C MET A 659 17.97 35.07 3.76
N MET A 660 17.93 33.94 4.44
CA MET A 660 18.96 32.90 4.39
C MET A 660 18.31 31.54 4.14
N LEU A 661 18.79 30.83 3.13
CA LEU A 661 18.41 29.44 2.87
C LEU A 661 19.45 28.50 3.49
N ARG A 662 19.00 27.57 4.34
CA ARG A 662 19.87 26.56 4.96
C ARG A 662 19.50 25.16 4.51
N GLY A 663 20.46 24.44 3.94
CA GLY A 663 20.32 23.03 3.62
C GLY A 663 20.58 22.19 4.86
N ILE A 664 19.56 21.60 5.45
CA ILE A 664 19.70 20.75 6.64
C ILE A 664 20.06 19.32 6.22
N ARG A 665 19.35 18.77 5.22
CA ARG A 665 19.62 17.48 4.56
C ARG A 665 19.29 17.60 3.08
N VAL A 666 20.28 17.37 2.21
CA VAL A 666 20.20 17.69 0.77
C VAL A 666 20.74 16.52 -0.06
N SER A 667 20.14 16.29 -1.25
CA SER A 667 20.46 15.11 -2.10
C SER A 667 21.90 15.07 -2.54
N GLY A 668 22.55 13.91 -2.35
CA GLY A 668 23.94 13.72 -2.72
C GLY A 668 24.92 14.71 -2.08
N GLY A 669 24.54 15.34 -0.96
CA GLY A 669 25.31 16.39 -0.27
C GLY A 669 25.23 17.78 -0.93
N SER A 670 24.73 17.89 -2.16
CA SER A 670 24.47 19.17 -2.82
C SER A 670 23.45 19.05 -3.95
N ASP A 671 22.57 20.03 -4.07
CA ASP A 671 21.50 20.05 -5.06
C ASP A 671 21.30 21.45 -5.63
N ILE A 672 20.73 21.55 -6.83
CA ILE A 672 20.39 22.84 -7.43
C ILE A 672 18.96 23.18 -7.01
N VAL A 673 18.78 24.33 -6.38
CA VAL A 673 17.47 24.82 -5.94
C VAL A 673 17.07 26.05 -6.74
N ILE A 674 15.77 26.21 -6.94
CA ILE A 674 15.12 27.27 -7.70
C ILE A 674 14.25 28.06 -6.73
N THR A 675 14.30 29.39 -6.78
CA THR A 675 13.45 30.24 -5.96
C THR A 675 12.39 30.95 -6.79
N GLU A 676 11.20 31.06 -6.21
CA GLU A 676 10.07 31.80 -6.77
C GLU A 676 9.33 32.51 -5.63
N ALA A 677 8.59 33.57 -5.95
CA ALA A 677 7.74 34.28 -5.01
C ALA A 677 6.33 34.34 -5.57
N HIS A 678 5.34 34.06 -4.72
CA HIS A 678 3.92 33.99 -5.10
C HIS A 678 3.05 34.69 -4.05
N GLY A 679 1.89 35.18 -4.47
CA GLY A 679 0.92 35.84 -3.59
C GLY A 679 0.95 37.36 -3.56
N ALA A 680 1.77 37.99 -4.41
CA ALA A 680 1.67 39.42 -4.70
C ALA A 680 0.41 39.70 -5.55
N PRO A 681 -0.34 40.76 -5.27
CA PRO A 681 -1.36 41.29 -6.17
C PRO A 681 -0.76 41.71 -7.51
N ASP A 682 -1.63 41.95 -8.49
CA ASP A 682 -1.23 42.56 -9.76
C ASP A 682 -0.57 43.94 -9.49
N ASP A 683 0.29 44.39 -10.40
CA ASP A 683 1.05 45.67 -10.36
C ASP A 683 2.17 45.79 -9.31
N TRP A 684 2.28 44.84 -8.39
CA TRP A 684 3.47 44.72 -7.55
C TRP A 684 4.68 44.19 -8.32
N PHE A 685 5.82 44.87 -8.21
CA PHE A 685 7.08 44.32 -8.72
C PHE A 685 7.80 43.52 -7.63
N VAL A 686 7.88 42.21 -7.84
CA VAL A 686 8.53 41.27 -6.93
C VAL A 686 9.62 40.51 -7.68
N ASP A 687 10.84 40.53 -7.15
CA ASP A 687 11.97 39.75 -7.67
C ASP A 687 12.69 39.06 -6.53
N VAL A 688 13.03 37.77 -6.70
CA VAL A 688 13.67 36.96 -5.68
C VAL A 688 14.84 36.19 -6.27
N GLY A 689 15.96 36.16 -5.55
CA GLY A 689 17.11 35.39 -6.03
C GLY A 689 18.30 35.36 -5.09
N PHE A 690 19.32 34.63 -5.51
CA PHE A 690 20.47 34.32 -4.68
C PHE A 690 21.65 35.28 -4.89
N SER A 691 22.51 35.36 -3.86
CA SER A 691 23.83 36.02 -3.91
C SER A 691 23.81 37.49 -4.33
N LYS A 692 22.75 38.26 -4.00
CA LYS A 692 22.56 39.68 -4.40
C LYS A 692 22.54 39.95 -5.90
N SER A 693 22.51 38.88 -6.70
CA SER A 693 22.52 38.93 -8.16
C SER A 693 21.15 38.60 -8.76
N TYR A 694 20.15 38.34 -7.91
CA TYR A 694 18.80 37.93 -8.27
C TYR A 694 18.78 36.75 -9.25
N GLN A 695 19.74 35.83 -9.11
CA GLN A 695 19.72 34.57 -9.84
C GLN A 695 18.67 33.66 -9.22
N SER A 696 17.76 33.14 -10.05
CA SER A 696 16.68 32.26 -9.60
C SER A 696 17.16 30.90 -9.12
N THR A 697 18.42 30.54 -9.38
CA THR A 697 18.97 29.22 -9.03
C THR A 697 20.29 29.32 -8.27
N THR A 698 20.52 28.43 -7.31
CA THR A 698 21.82 28.25 -6.66
C THR A 698 22.09 26.78 -6.33
N THR A 699 23.35 26.42 -6.06
CA THR A 699 23.71 25.11 -5.53
C THR A 699 23.67 25.16 -4.01
N LEU A 700 22.70 24.47 -3.41
CA LEU A 700 22.58 24.30 -1.98
C LEU A 700 23.44 23.11 -1.53
N ILE A 701 24.38 23.34 -0.62
CA ILE A 701 25.23 22.28 -0.04
C ILE A 701 24.71 21.96 1.37
N GLU A 702 24.65 20.68 1.72
CA GLU A 702 24.23 20.24 3.05
C GLU A 702 25.07 20.89 4.17
N GLY A 703 24.40 21.37 5.21
CA GLY A 703 25.01 22.05 6.36
C GLY A 703 25.43 23.50 6.10
N THR A 704 25.30 24.01 4.87
CA THR A 704 25.64 25.39 4.52
C THR A 704 24.42 26.31 4.47
N THR A 705 24.68 27.61 4.55
CA THR A 705 23.70 28.69 4.38
C THR A 705 24.02 29.46 3.10
N SER A 706 23.00 29.74 2.30
CA SER A 706 23.08 30.57 1.10
C SER A 706 22.26 31.85 1.29
N ASP A 707 22.76 32.98 0.81
CA ASP A 707 22.05 34.25 0.86
C ASP A 707 20.91 34.28 -0.16
N LEU A 708 19.70 34.62 0.29
CA LEU A 708 18.48 34.74 -0.49
C LEU A 708 17.89 36.15 -0.29
N ASP A 709 17.76 36.93 -1.35
CA ASP A 709 17.28 38.30 -1.28
C ASP A 709 15.93 38.42 -2.00
N LEU A 710 14.99 39.17 -1.40
CA LEU A 710 13.68 39.47 -1.97
C LEU A 710 13.55 40.98 -2.16
N PHE A 711 13.45 41.43 -3.41
CA PHE A 711 13.17 42.81 -3.77
C PHE A 711 11.66 43.02 -3.96
N LEU A 712 11.12 44.03 -3.29
CA LEU A 712 9.73 44.44 -3.37
C LEU A 712 9.66 45.91 -3.76
N ARG A 713 8.80 46.23 -4.73
CA ARG A 713 8.39 47.60 -5.02
C ARG A 713 6.87 47.65 -5.09
N ALA A 714 6.30 48.55 -4.29
CA ALA A 714 4.88 48.82 -4.27
C ALA A 714 4.43 49.49 -5.58
N PRO A 715 3.19 49.25 -6.04
CA PRO A 715 2.60 49.97 -7.16
C PRO A 715 2.50 51.47 -6.86
N GLY A 716 2.43 52.26 -7.93
CA GLY A 716 2.12 53.69 -7.82
C GLY A 716 0.63 53.96 -7.56
N LEU A 717 0.28 55.22 -7.33
CA LEU A 717 -1.12 55.67 -7.20
C LEU A 717 -1.94 55.35 -8.46
N GLN A 718 -1.32 55.45 -9.64
CA GLN A 718 -1.94 55.09 -10.93
C GLN A 718 -2.38 53.63 -11.07
N GLU A 719 -1.81 52.74 -10.27
CA GLU A 719 -1.99 51.30 -10.41
C GLU A 719 -2.89 50.73 -9.29
N VAL A 720 -3.02 51.44 -8.16
CA VAL A 720 -3.77 50.99 -6.98
C VAL A 720 -4.42 52.19 -6.30
N ASN A 721 -5.68 52.03 -5.90
CA ASN A 721 -6.46 53.07 -5.22
C ASN A 721 -7.12 52.61 -3.88
N ASP A 722 -6.44 51.75 -3.11
CA ASP A 722 -6.86 51.35 -1.75
C ASP A 722 -5.67 50.72 -0.99
N ASP A 723 -5.75 50.69 0.34
CA ASP A 723 -4.78 50.00 1.18
C ASP A 723 -4.80 48.50 0.88
N GLN A 724 -3.63 47.91 0.61
CA GLN A 724 -3.50 46.49 0.34
C GLN A 724 -2.80 45.77 1.49
N THR A 725 -3.33 44.62 1.88
CA THR A 725 -2.69 43.72 2.85
C THR A 725 -2.70 42.31 2.30
N PHE A 726 -1.52 41.73 2.09
CA PHE A 726 -1.41 40.37 1.55
C PHE A 726 -0.22 39.60 2.13
N HIS A 727 -0.29 38.28 1.99
CA HIS A 727 0.76 37.37 2.40
C HIS A 727 1.60 37.01 1.18
N LEU A 728 2.85 37.44 1.17
CA LEU A 728 3.79 37.05 0.14
C LEU A 728 4.55 35.80 0.59
N THR A 729 4.53 34.75 -0.23
CA THR A 729 5.20 33.50 0.07
C THR A 729 6.37 33.29 -0.88
N VAL A 730 7.58 33.29 -0.33
CA VAL A 730 8.79 32.91 -1.05
C VAL A 730 8.96 31.40 -0.93
N THR A 731 9.03 30.72 -2.07
CA THR A 731 9.25 29.28 -2.18
C THR A 731 10.63 29.00 -2.76
N VAL A 732 11.32 28.02 -2.18
CA VAL A 732 12.52 27.45 -2.76
C VAL A 732 12.27 25.96 -2.98
N THR A 733 12.40 25.52 -4.22
CA THR A 733 12.13 24.15 -4.66
C THR A 733 13.39 23.55 -5.26
N SER A 734 13.66 22.28 -4.99
CA SER A 734 14.74 21.56 -5.66
C SER A 734 14.45 21.40 -7.16
N SER A 735 15.48 21.57 -7.99
CA SER A 735 15.41 21.30 -9.43
C SER A 735 15.34 19.80 -9.77
N THR A 736 15.69 18.93 -8.83
CA THR A 736 15.68 17.48 -9.00
C THR A 736 14.44 16.83 -8.41
N LYS A 737 13.77 17.47 -7.43
CA LYS A 737 12.54 16.97 -6.76
C LYS A 737 11.57 18.11 -6.44
N ALA A 738 10.36 18.07 -6.98
CA ALA A 738 9.36 19.14 -6.78
C ALA A 738 8.78 19.15 -5.36
N GLU A 739 8.73 17.98 -4.71
CA GLU A 739 8.22 17.78 -3.36
C GLU A 739 9.16 18.36 -2.29
N ALA A 740 10.45 18.51 -2.62
CA ALA A 740 11.46 19.15 -1.79
C ALA A 740 11.35 20.68 -1.93
N THR A 741 10.30 21.25 -1.31
CA THR A 741 10.02 22.68 -1.29
C THR A 741 9.98 23.19 0.14
N THR A 742 10.58 24.36 0.36
CA THR A 742 10.47 25.12 1.61
C THR A 742 9.91 26.49 1.31
N SER A 743 9.15 27.07 2.24
CA SER A 743 8.50 28.34 2.03
C SER A 743 8.55 29.23 3.26
N LYS A 744 8.73 30.53 3.04
CA LYS A 744 8.59 31.56 4.09
C LYS A 744 7.54 32.56 3.64
N THR A 745 6.55 32.77 4.50
CA THR A 745 5.52 33.79 4.29
C THR A 745 5.84 35.03 5.11
N ILE A 746 5.70 36.19 4.50
CA ILE A 746 5.78 37.51 5.14
C ILE A 746 4.49 38.29 4.90
N LEU A 747 4.15 39.19 5.82
CA LEU A 747 3.00 40.08 5.67
C LEU A 747 3.46 41.39 5.04
N VAL A 748 2.82 41.79 3.94
CA VAL A 748 3.10 43.06 3.25
C VAL A 748 1.86 43.95 3.32
N ASN A 749 2.06 45.19 3.76
CA ASN A 749 1.05 46.23 3.82
C ASN A 749 1.46 47.39 2.90
N LEU A 750 0.53 47.85 2.07
CA LEU A 750 0.58 49.13 1.38
C LEU A 750 -0.36 50.08 2.11
N VAL A 751 0.20 51.22 2.56
CA VAL A 751 -0.56 52.24 3.26
C VAL A 751 -0.25 53.59 2.63
N ASN A 752 -1.29 54.31 2.20
CA ASN A 752 -1.17 55.71 1.79
C ASN A 752 -1.73 56.61 2.88
N GLU A 753 -0.89 57.42 3.54
CA GLU A 753 -1.37 58.40 4.54
C GLU A 753 -1.90 59.70 3.91
N ALA A 754 -1.77 59.88 2.58
CA ALA A 754 -2.04 61.12 1.86
C ALA A 754 -3.36 61.14 1.04
N ASP A 755 -4.24 60.16 1.25
CA ASP A 755 -5.58 59.97 0.65
C ASP A 755 -5.63 59.14 -0.66
N TRP A 756 -6.68 58.34 -0.81
CA TRP A 756 -6.95 57.38 -1.93
C TRP A 756 -8.15 57.84 -2.77
N ASN A 757 -8.46 59.13 -2.76
CA ASN A 757 -9.64 59.62 -3.45
C ASN A 757 -9.38 60.99 -4.09
N ASP A 758 -8.11 61.37 -4.22
CA ASP A 758 -7.60 62.64 -4.75
C ASP A 758 -6.11 62.39 -5.09
N ASP A 759 -5.88 61.65 -6.17
CA ASP A 759 -4.58 61.04 -6.51
C ASP A 759 -3.49 62.07 -6.90
N ASP A 760 -3.85 63.19 -7.49
CA ASP A 760 -2.93 64.27 -7.86
C ASP A 760 -2.97 65.48 -6.89
N GLY A 761 -3.93 65.50 -5.97
CA GLY A 761 -4.01 66.43 -4.84
C GLY A 761 -4.53 67.82 -5.23
N ASP A 762 -5.29 67.93 -6.31
CA ASP A 762 -5.88 69.17 -6.80
C ASP A 762 -7.19 69.54 -6.06
N GLY A 763 -7.76 68.60 -5.30
CA GLY A 763 -8.94 68.78 -4.47
C GLY A 763 -10.27 68.41 -5.13
N VAL A 764 -10.27 67.87 -6.35
CA VAL A 764 -11.38 67.12 -6.94
C VAL A 764 -11.21 65.64 -6.53
N THR A 765 -12.32 64.91 -6.37
CA THR A 765 -12.20 63.49 -6.04
C THR A 765 -12.03 62.65 -7.30
N ASP A 766 -11.30 61.55 -7.23
CA ASP A 766 -11.03 60.67 -8.39
C ASP A 766 -12.27 60.24 -9.20
N ASP A 767 -13.47 60.21 -8.59
CA ASP A 767 -14.72 59.86 -9.27
C ASP A 767 -15.40 61.03 -9.99
N GLU A 768 -14.98 62.26 -9.68
CA GLU A 768 -15.44 63.52 -10.27
C GLU A 768 -14.31 64.19 -11.09
N ASP A 769 -13.15 63.52 -11.26
CA ASP A 769 -11.95 64.00 -11.95
C ASP A 769 -11.62 63.18 -13.22
N ASP A 770 -11.79 63.78 -14.39
CA ASP A 770 -11.49 63.20 -15.71
C ASP A 770 -9.97 63.14 -15.98
N CYS A 771 -9.18 63.88 -15.20
CA CYS A 771 -7.71 63.94 -15.19
C CYS A 771 -7.08 63.42 -13.90
N GLN A 772 -7.70 62.44 -13.22
CA GLN A 772 -7.28 61.79 -11.96
C GLN A 772 -5.76 61.69 -11.64
N PHE A 773 -4.89 61.57 -12.64
CA PHE A 773 -3.44 61.44 -12.48
C PHE A 773 -2.64 62.63 -13.05
N GLY A 774 -3.24 63.81 -13.02
CA GLY A 774 -2.78 65.02 -13.66
C GLY A 774 -1.60 65.69 -12.97
N GLU A 775 -1.40 66.98 -13.30
CA GLU A 775 -0.31 67.76 -12.73
C GLU A 775 -0.54 68.01 -11.23
N THR A 776 0.33 67.54 -10.36
CA THR A 776 0.17 67.81 -8.92
C THR A 776 0.48 69.28 -8.55
N GLY A 777 -0.22 69.85 -7.56
CA GLY A 777 0.16 71.10 -6.89
C GLY A 777 -0.52 72.38 -7.36
N TRP A 778 -1.64 72.26 -8.05
CA TRP A 778 -2.65 73.31 -8.26
C TRP A 778 -3.95 72.93 -7.53
N THR A 779 -5.04 73.65 -7.78
CA THR A 779 -6.36 73.28 -7.25
C THR A 779 -7.43 73.64 -8.26
N SER A 780 -8.40 72.76 -8.51
CA SER A 780 -9.55 73.04 -9.40
C SER A 780 -10.39 74.22 -8.90
N ASP A 781 -10.51 75.22 -9.76
CA ASP A 781 -11.40 76.38 -9.63
C ASP A 781 -11.73 76.97 -11.02
N ILE A 782 -12.79 77.79 -11.10
CA ILE A 782 -13.32 78.39 -12.35
C ILE A 782 -12.28 79.15 -13.22
N ASP A 783 -11.12 79.52 -12.65
CA ASP A 783 -10.07 80.24 -13.39
C ASP A 783 -8.98 79.28 -13.93
N THR A 784 -8.98 78.01 -13.53
CA THR A 784 -7.97 76.99 -13.92
C THR A 784 -8.53 75.66 -14.41
N ASP A 785 -9.84 75.45 -14.22
CA ASP A 785 -10.67 74.30 -14.61
C ASP A 785 -12.09 74.88 -14.84
N HIS A 786 -12.41 75.21 -16.09
CA HIS A 786 -13.58 76.02 -16.44
C HIS A 786 -14.90 75.24 -16.36
N ASP A 787 -14.94 74.00 -16.82
CA ASP A 787 -16.10 73.13 -16.76
C ASP A 787 -16.19 72.32 -15.45
N GLY A 788 -15.10 72.25 -14.68
CA GLY A 788 -15.03 71.65 -13.36
C GLY A 788 -14.84 70.13 -13.41
N ASP A 789 -14.22 69.60 -14.46
CA ASP A 789 -13.99 68.17 -14.67
C ASP A 789 -12.69 67.65 -14.03
N GLY A 790 -11.93 68.49 -13.31
CA GLY A 790 -10.65 68.13 -12.68
C GLY A 790 -9.45 68.18 -13.62
N CYS A 791 -9.66 68.48 -14.90
CA CYS A 791 -8.59 68.74 -15.85
C CYS A 791 -8.18 70.21 -15.82
N ARG A 792 -6.87 70.44 -15.92
CA ARG A 792 -6.34 71.80 -15.95
C ARG A 792 -6.40 72.38 -17.36
N ASP A 793 -7.25 73.39 -17.59
CA ASP A 793 -7.47 74.09 -18.89
C ASP A 793 -6.16 74.27 -19.70
N ALA A 794 -5.15 74.84 -19.05
CA ALA A 794 -3.94 75.29 -19.76
C ALA A 794 -3.01 74.15 -20.23
N THR A 795 -3.20 72.91 -19.77
CA THR A 795 -2.19 71.85 -19.92
C THR A 795 -2.75 70.45 -20.17
N GLU A 796 -3.92 70.12 -19.62
CA GLU A 796 -4.43 68.75 -19.56
C GLU A 796 -5.82 68.61 -20.19
N ASP A 797 -6.62 69.68 -20.13
CA ASP A 797 -7.87 69.77 -20.87
C ASP A 797 -7.63 70.16 -22.34
N LEU A 798 -8.48 69.66 -23.23
CA LEU A 798 -8.51 69.94 -24.67
C LEU A 798 -9.87 70.52 -25.11
N ASN A 799 -10.79 70.73 -24.18
CA ASN A 799 -12.13 71.25 -24.39
C ASN A 799 -12.65 71.94 -23.12
N ASP A 800 -12.18 73.15 -22.84
CA ASP A 800 -12.32 73.81 -21.52
C ASP A 800 -13.80 74.05 -21.10
N ASP A 801 -14.78 74.09 -22.01
CA ASP A 801 -16.22 74.28 -21.69
C ASP A 801 -17.12 73.08 -22.04
N ASN A 802 -16.51 72.01 -22.56
CA ASN A 802 -17.13 70.72 -22.89
C ASN A 802 -18.33 70.80 -23.85
N ASP A 803 -18.34 71.76 -24.77
CA ASP A 803 -19.47 72.06 -25.67
C ASP A 803 -19.56 71.16 -26.94
N ALA A 804 -18.64 70.20 -27.05
CA ALA A 804 -18.35 69.25 -28.14
C ALA A 804 -17.37 69.72 -29.22
N TYR A 805 -16.89 70.97 -29.18
CA TYR A 805 -15.85 71.50 -30.04
C TYR A 805 -14.54 71.66 -29.26
N PRO A 806 -13.50 70.85 -29.54
CA PRO A 806 -12.22 71.01 -28.85
C PRO A 806 -11.60 72.39 -29.10
N ASP A 807 -10.90 72.98 -28.14
CA ASP A 807 -10.36 74.36 -28.17
C ASP A 807 -9.60 74.71 -29.45
N ALA A 808 -8.98 73.72 -30.09
CA ALA A 808 -8.23 73.89 -31.33
C ALA A 808 -9.10 74.22 -32.55
N TYR A 809 -10.40 73.95 -32.47
CA TYR A 809 -11.40 74.12 -33.51
C TYR A 809 -12.59 74.97 -33.06
N ASP A 810 -12.48 75.58 -31.89
CA ASP A 810 -13.50 76.46 -31.33
C ASP A 810 -12.96 77.90 -31.26
N SER A 811 -13.73 78.84 -31.82
CA SER A 811 -13.49 80.27 -31.72
C SER A 811 -13.78 80.83 -30.30
N CYS A 812 -14.52 80.09 -29.49
CA CYS A 812 -14.95 80.43 -28.13
C CYS A 812 -14.54 79.40 -27.04
N PRO A 813 -13.25 78.98 -26.89
CA PRO A 813 -12.84 77.81 -26.09
C PRO A 813 -13.28 77.72 -24.62
N SER A 814 -13.71 78.83 -24.01
CA SER A 814 -14.18 78.89 -22.62
C SER A 814 -15.56 79.57 -22.60
N GLY A 815 -16.45 79.06 -23.43
CA GLY A 815 -17.72 79.62 -23.83
C GLY A 815 -18.90 79.14 -23.00
N TYR A 816 -20.08 79.08 -23.61
CA TYR A 816 -21.29 78.61 -22.95
C TYR A 816 -21.28 77.08 -22.83
N MET A 817 -21.63 76.53 -21.66
CA MET A 817 -21.78 75.07 -21.48
C MET A 817 -23.26 74.67 -21.70
N GLY A 818 -23.63 73.99 -22.81
CA GLY A 818 -25.04 73.73 -23.11
C GLY A 818 -25.44 72.93 -24.36
N GLU A 819 -26.64 73.21 -24.91
CA GLU A 819 -27.00 72.80 -26.28
C GLU A 819 -26.76 74.01 -27.16
N HIS A 820 -25.89 73.86 -28.16
CA HIS A 820 -25.42 74.94 -29.02
C HIS A 820 -26.15 74.94 -30.36
N VAL A 821 -26.48 76.12 -30.87
CA VAL A 821 -26.84 76.34 -32.27
C VAL A 821 -25.68 77.10 -32.88
N ASP A 822 -25.10 76.53 -33.93
CA ASP A 822 -23.85 76.99 -34.53
C ASP A 822 -24.04 76.92 -36.04
N LEU A 823 -24.42 78.05 -36.63
CA LEU A 823 -24.84 78.14 -38.02
C LEU A 823 -23.62 78.08 -38.97
N ASP A 824 -22.55 78.81 -38.67
CA ASP A 824 -21.32 78.85 -39.45
C ASP A 824 -20.24 77.87 -38.95
N ALA A 825 -20.59 76.96 -38.06
CA ALA A 825 -19.75 75.83 -37.64
C ALA A 825 -18.38 76.24 -37.07
N ASP A 826 -18.27 77.41 -36.44
CA ASP A 826 -17.02 77.95 -35.89
C ASP A 826 -16.77 77.60 -34.41
N GLY A 827 -17.76 76.94 -33.79
CA GLY A 827 -17.73 76.46 -32.40
C GLY A 827 -18.48 77.37 -31.42
N CYS A 828 -18.70 78.64 -31.76
CA CYS A 828 -19.42 79.56 -30.89
C CYS A 828 -20.95 79.37 -31.00
N ASP A 829 -21.69 79.47 -29.88
CA ASP A 829 -23.16 79.47 -29.94
C ASP A 829 -23.73 80.80 -30.48
N ASP A 830 -24.52 80.71 -31.56
CA ASP A 830 -25.22 81.80 -32.28
C ASP A 830 -25.95 82.78 -31.34
N LEU A 831 -26.46 82.29 -30.20
CA LEU A 831 -27.36 83.05 -29.32
C LEU A 831 -26.61 83.78 -28.20
N HIS A 832 -25.53 83.20 -27.69
CA HIS A 832 -24.89 83.67 -26.46
C HIS A 832 -23.54 84.35 -26.69
N GLU A 833 -22.78 83.93 -27.68
CA GLU A 833 -21.36 84.29 -27.77
C GLU A 833 -20.85 84.57 -29.18
N ASP A 834 -21.50 84.05 -30.22
CA ASP A 834 -21.14 84.30 -31.60
C ASP A 834 -21.55 85.72 -32.08
N PRO A 835 -20.59 86.56 -32.52
CA PRO A 835 -20.84 87.88 -33.06
C PRO A 835 -21.17 87.95 -34.58
N ASP A 836 -21.02 86.87 -35.34
CA ASP A 836 -21.09 86.80 -36.82
C ASP A 836 -21.64 85.43 -37.29
N THR A 837 -22.98 85.32 -37.35
CA THR A 837 -23.66 84.01 -37.35
C THR A 837 -23.67 83.26 -38.68
N ASP A 838 -23.40 83.91 -39.80
CA ASP A 838 -23.18 83.22 -41.07
C ASP A 838 -21.72 83.28 -41.54
N GLY A 839 -20.83 83.90 -40.75
CA GLY A 839 -19.40 83.91 -40.96
C GLY A 839 -18.98 84.59 -42.28
N ASP A 840 -19.78 85.55 -42.75
CA ASP A 840 -19.53 86.32 -43.96
C ASP A 840 -18.54 87.49 -43.72
N GLY A 841 -18.30 87.83 -42.45
CA GLY A 841 -17.37 88.85 -42.00
C GLY A 841 -18.03 90.18 -41.62
N VAL A 842 -19.35 90.28 -41.61
CA VAL A 842 -20.13 91.43 -41.13
C VAL A 842 -20.80 91.06 -39.79
N GLU A 843 -20.44 91.78 -38.71
CA GLU A 843 -21.03 91.49 -37.39
C GLU A 843 -22.57 91.60 -37.44
N ASN A 844 -23.27 90.67 -36.77
CA ASN A 844 -24.73 90.50 -36.78
C ASN A 844 -25.60 91.78 -36.60
N TYR A 845 -25.06 92.84 -35.99
CA TYR A 845 -25.78 94.11 -35.79
C TYR A 845 -25.57 95.15 -36.89
N LEU A 846 -24.60 94.92 -37.78
CA LEU A 846 -24.29 95.72 -38.96
C LEU A 846 -24.83 95.11 -40.25
N ASP A 847 -25.24 93.85 -40.19
CA ASP A 847 -25.76 93.08 -41.30
C ASP A 847 -27.31 93.14 -41.40
N LEU A 848 -27.84 93.39 -42.60
CA LEU A 848 -29.27 93.30 -42.90
C LEU A 848 -29.75 91.87 -43.18
N CYS A 849 -28.82 90.94 -43.41
CA CYS A 849 -29.01 89.51 -43.58
C CYS A 849 -28.23 88.61 -42.56
N PRO A 850 -28.36 88.78 -41.22
CA PRO A 850 -27.50 88.11 -40.19
C PRO A 850 -27.54 86.57 -40.08
N ASN A 851 -28.26 85.89 -40.97
CA ASN A 851 -28.33 84.43 -41.05
C ASN A 851 -28.41 84.00 -42.52
N GLY A 852 -27.80 84.78 -43.40
CA GLY A 852 -27.88 84.72 -44.84
C GLY A 852 -26.92 83.69 -45.42
N ALA A 853 -26.37 84.01 -46.59
CA ALA A 853 -25.40 83.17 -47.25
C ALA A 853 -24.12 83.12 -46.42
N GLN A 854 -23.53 81.93 -46.31
CA GLN A 854 -22.34 81.77 -45.47
C GLN A 854 -21.05 82.00 -46.25
N TYR A 855 -20.05 82.58 -45.58
CA TYR A 855 -18.65 82.69 -46.03
C TYR A 855 -18.43 83.36 -47.40
N TRP A 856 -19.08 84.48 -47.65
CA TRP A 856 -18.83 85.34 -48.81
C TRP A 856 -18.40 86.72 -48.30
N GLY A 857 -17.40 87.35 -48.90
CA GLY A 857 -16.74 88.50 -48.28
C GLY A 857 -16.03 89.40 -49.28
N SER A 858 -16.61 89.52 -50.48
CA SER A 858 -16.09 90.41 -51.51
C SER A 858 -17.08 91.54 -51.74
N PHE A 859 -16.61 92.78 -51.61
CA PHE A 859 -17.25 94.05 -52.02
C PHE A 859 -17.78 94.11 -53.47
N ALA A 860 -17.74 93.00 -54.22
CA ALA A 860 -18.22 92.90 -55.59
C ALA A 860 -19.45 91.99 -55.70
N GLU A 861 -19.97 91.50 -54.57
CA GLU A 861 -21.22 90.73 -54.48
C GLU A 861 -22.18 91.34 -53.44
N ASP A 862 -21.88 92.54 -52.95
CA ASP A 862 -22.66 93.40 -52.05
C ASP A 862 -22.33 94.84 -52.47
N HIS A 863 -23.16 95.40 -53.35
CA HIS A 863 -22.88 96.67 -54.05
C HIS A 863 -23.08 97.88 -53.14
N ASP A 864 -24.07 97.84 -52.24
CA ASP A 864 -24.40 98.93 -51.33
C ASP A 864 -23.71 98.84 -49.94
N GLY A 865 -23.18 97.68 -49.59
CA GLY A 865 -22.43 97.40 -48.37
C GLY A 865 -23.30 97.08 -47.15
N ASP A 866 -24.49 96.51 -47.33
CA ASP A 866 -25.46 96.26 -46.27
C ASP A 866 -25.39 94.87 -45.61
N GLY A 867 -24.51 94.00 -46.10
CA GLY A 867 -24.32 92.63 -45.62
C GLY A 867 -25.24 91.60 -46.27
N CYS A 868 -26.05 91.98 -47.25
CA CYS A 868 -26.82 91.06 -48.08
C CYS A 868 -26.13 90.85 -49.44
N ARG A 869 -26.21 89.64 -49.98
CA ARG A 869 -25.61 89.33 -51.28
C ARG A 869 -26.54 89.69 -52.44
N ASP A 870 -26.09 90.56 -53.34
CA ASP A 870 -26.80 91.03 -54.57
C ASP A 870 -27.46 89.86 -55.35
N ALA A 871 -26.79 88.71 -55.44
CA ALA A 871 -27.20 87.65 -56.37
C ALA A 871 -28.47 86.87 -55.96
N ASP A 872 -28.84 86.86 -54.68
CA ASP A 872 -29.91 86.00 -54.14
C ASP A 872 -30.52 86.43 -52.80
N GLU A 873 -29.98 87.44 -52.12
CA GLU A 873 -30.44 87.89 -50.81
C GLU A 873 -30.84 89.36 -50.78
N ASP A 874 -30.30 90.16 -51.69
CA ASP A 874 -30.75 91.52 -51.96
C ASP A 874 -31.66 91.58 -53.21
N ASP A 875 -32.71 92.39 -53.13
CA ASP A 875 -33.63 92.68 -54.25
C ASP A 875 -33.53 94.18 -54.66
N ASN A 876 -32.54 94.91 -54.13
CA ASN A 876 -32.29 96.34 -54.33
C ASN A 876 -30.78 96.66 -54.19
N ASP A 877 -30.00 96.28 -55.20
CA ASP A 877 -28.53 96.19 -55.15
C ASP A 877 -27.83 97.52 -54.77
N ASP A 878 -28.43 98.69 -55.04
CA ASP A 878 -27.87 99.99 -54.68
C ASP A 878 -28.62 100.71 -53.54
N ASN A 879 -29.67 100.07 -53.03
CA ASN A 879 -30.53 100.53 -51.95
C ASN A 879 -31.13 101.93 -52.14
N ASP A 880 -31.54 102.22 -53.36
CA ASP A 880 -32.31 103.41 -53.71
C ASP A 880 -33.85 103.21 -53.54
N PRO A 881 -34.72 104.18 -53.92
CA PRO A 881 -36.17 104.02 -53.83
C PRO A 881 -36.81 102.95 -54.74
N TYR A 882 -36.10 102.44 -55.74
CA TYR A 882 -36.56 101.61 -56.84
C TYR A 882 -35.85 100.24 -56.80
N PRO A 883 -36.56 99.15 -56.44
CA PRO A 883 -35.98 97.81 -56.49
C PRO A 883 -35.53 97.44 -57.92
N ASP A 884 -34.52 96.60 -58.08
CA ASP A 884 -33.88 96.24 -59.37
C ASP A 884 -34.85 95.85 -60.49
N ALA A 885 -36.03 95.33 -60.13
CA ALA A 885 -37.05 94.91 -61.08
C ALA A 885 -37.87 96.07 -61.69
N GLU A 886 -37.84 97.25 -61.06
CA GLU A 886 -38.56 98.47 -61.42
C GLU A 886 -37.59 99.64 -61.71
N ASP A 887 -36.30 99.36 -61.84
CA ASP A 887 -35.22 100.32 -62.11
C ASP A 887 -34.48 99.96 -63.42
N ASP A 888 -34.28 100.96 -64.28
CA ASP A 888 -33.48 100.83 -65.50
C ASP A 888 -31.95 100.94 -65.23
N CYS A 889 -31.55 101.35 -64.01
CA CYS A 889 -30.17 101.44 -63.51
C CYS A 889 -29.86 100.62 -62.21
N PRO A 890 -30.14 99.29 -62.13
CA PRO A 890 -30.10 98.53 -60.87
C PRO A 890 -28.78 98.54 -60.07
N GLU A 891 -27.62 98.67 -60.73
CA GLU A 891 -26.30 98.78 -60.07
C GLU A 891 -25.87 100.26 -60.00
N GLY A 892 -26.79 101.12 -59.57
CA GLY A 892 -26.69 102.57 -59.67
C GLY A 892 -25.93 103.25 -58.52
N VAL A 893 -26.20 104.55 -58.32
CA VAL A 893 -25.61 105.36 -57.27
C VAL A 893 -26.19 104.92 -55.93
N VAL A 894 -25.39 104.22 -55.14
CA VAL A 894 -25.88 103.70 -53.85
C VAL A 894 -26.49 104.76 -52.90
N TRP A 895 -27.55 104.37 -52.19
CA TRP A 895 -28.17 105.08 -51.05
C TRP A 895 -28.78 106.46 -51.33
N TRP A 896 -29.27 106.75 -52.54
CA TRP A 896 -30.12 107.92 -52.75
C TRP A 896 -31.58 107.62 -52.34
N SER A 897 -32.39 108.67 -52.17
CA SER A 897 -33.73 108.50 -51.55
C SER A 897 -34.78 109.52 -52.00
N SER A 898 -34.44 110.34 -53.00
CA SER A 898 -35.27 111.50 -53.35
C SER A 898 -35.61 111.49 -54.82
N THR A 899 -36.89 111.20 -55.13
CA THR A 899 -37.51 111.19 -56.46
C THR A 899 -37.58 112.58 -57.15
N ILE A 900 -36.69 113.50 -56.80
CA ILE A 900 -36.49 114.79 -57.48
C ILE A 900 -35.26 114.77 -58.38
N PHE A 901 -34.52 113.65 -58.34
CA PHE A 901 -33.31 113.38 -59.12
C PHE A 901 -33.57 112.25 -60.11
N ASP A 902 -34.83 112.09 -60.51
CA ASP A 902 -35.37 111.07 -61.41
C ASP A 902 -36.63 111.69 -62.01
N HIS A 903 -36.44 112.47 -63.08
CA HIS A 903 -37.44 113.37 -63.64
C HIS A 903 -38.47 112.62 -64.50
N ASP A 904 -38.05 111.61 -65.26
CA ASP A 904 -38.92 110.77 -66.08
C ASP A 904 -39.53 109.57 -65.32
N GLY A 905 -38.92 109.17 -64.20
CA GLY A 905 -39.40 108.10 -63.33
C GLY A 905 -38.95 106.70 -63.78
N ASP A 906 -37.81 106.57 -64.46
CA ASP A 906 -37.27 105.29 -64.92
C ASP A 906 -36.36 104.58 -63.90
N GLY A 907 -36.04 105.26 -62.80
CA GLY A 907 -35.23 104.73 -61.70
C GLY A 907 -33.77 105.18 -61.75
N CYS A 908 -33.32 105.78 -62.85
CA CYS A 908 -31.96 106.29 -62.98
C CYS A 908 -31.81 107.68 -62.37
N HIS A 909 -30.66 107.95 -61.74
CA HIS A 909 -30.39 109.28 -61.18
C HIS A 909 -30.00 110.30 -62.27
N ASP A 910 -30.85 111.30 -62.54
CA ASP A 910 -30.69 112.40 -63.54
C ASP A 910 -29.22 112.83 -63.76
N LEU A 911 -28.57 113.40 -62.73
CA LEU A 911 -27.25 114.02 -62.90
C LEU A 911 -26.05 113.05 -63.01
N GLN A 912 -26.23 111.77 -62.71
CA GLN A 912 -25.12 110.84 -62.48
C GLN A 912 -25.17 109.61 -63.37
N GLU A 913 -26.38 109.21 -63.80
CA GLU A 913 -26.63 107.90 -64.41
C GLU A 913 -27.53 107.98 -65.64
N ASP A 914 -28.47 108.93 -65.65
CA ASP A 914 -29.30 109.21 -66.80
C ASP A 914 -28.60 110.17 -67.78
N GLU A 915 -28.79 109.94 -69.09
CA GLU A 915 -28.29 110.80 -70.18
C GLU A 915 -29.44 111.45 -70.98
N ASP A 916 -30.71 111.18 -70.62
CA ASP A 916 -31.94 111.65 -71.29
C ASP A 916 -33.04 111.88 -70.22
N ASP A 917 -32.87 112.94 -69.41
CA ASP A 917 -33.60 113.19 -68.15
C ASP A 917 -35.15 113.23 -68.31
N ASP A 918 -35.68 113.53 -69.50
CA ASP A 918 -37.13 113.55 -69.77
C ASP A 918 -37.62 112.47 -70.77
N ASN A 919 -36.68 111.69 -71.28
CA ASN A 919 -36.85 110.48 -72.10
C ASN A 919 -37.65 110.72 -73.38
N ASP A 920 -37.43 111.89 -74.00
CA ASP A 920 -37.99 112.25 -75.30
C ASP A 920 -37.17 111.66 -76.48
N GLY A 921 -36.02 111.06 -76.18
CA GLY A 921 -35.12 110.43 -77.14
C GLY A 921 -34.01 111.35 -77.66
N VAL A 922 -33.85 112.55 -77.12
CA VAL A 922 -32.73 113.47 -77.35
C VAL A 922 -31.93 113.59 -76.06
N THR A 923 -30.66 113.17 -76.08
CA THR A 923 -29.79 113.26 -74.89
C THR A 923 -29.63 114.70 -74.41
N ASP A 924 -29.54 114.90 -73.10
CA ASP A 924 -29.44 116.22 -72.44
C ASP A 924 -28.42 117.19 -73.05
N ASP A 925 -27.29 116.66 -73.53
CA ASP A 925 -26.18 117.45 -74.12
C ASP A 925 -26.56 118.09 -75.47
N ASP A 926 -27.49 117.46 -76.20
CA ASP A 926 -27.99 117.88 -77.52
C ASP A 926 -29.43 118.44 -77.45
N ASP A 927 -30.05 118.46 -76.26
CA ASP A 927 -31.39 119.00 -75.99
C ASP A 927 -31.34 120.43 -75.42
N LEU A 928 -32.17 121.34 -75.94
CA LEU A 928 -32.36 122.69 -75.41
C LEU A 928 -33.35 122.74 -74.23
N CYS A 929 -34.11 121.68 -74.00
CA CYS A 929 -35.06 121.47 -72.92
C CYS A 929 -34.84 120.16 -72.11
N PRO A 930 -33.64 119.86 -71.56
CA PRO A 930 -33.33 118.55 -70.95
C PRO A 930 -34.27 118.05 -69.84
N LEU A 931 -34.92 118.97 -69.10
CA LEU A 931 -35.92 118.65 -68.06
C LEU A 931 -37.33 119.01 -68.53
N GLY A 932 -37.61 118.69 -69.79
CA GLY A 932 -38.80 119.07 -70.51
C GLY A 932 -40.01 118.22 -70.13
N MET A 933 -40.98 118.19 -71.04
CA MET A 933 -42.21 117.45 -70.84
C MET A 933 -41.90 115.96 -70.98
N THR A 934 -42.24 115.14 -69.98
CA THR A 934 -42.12 113.69 -70.11
C THR A 934 -43.29 113.08 -70.91
N LEU A 935 -43.12 111.86 -71.44
CA LEU A 935 -44.11 111.07 -72.20
C LEU A 935 -44.41 111.55 -73.63
N TRP A 936 -43.41 112.03 -74.34
CA TRP A 936 -43.45 112.22 -75.80
C TRP A 936 -42.12 111.78 -76.41
N PHE A 937 -41.94 111.97 -77.71
CA PHE A 937 -40.66 111.73 -78.37
C PHE A 937 -40.39 112.86 -79.38
N SER A 938 -39.14 113.32 -79.49
CA SER A 938 -38.75 114.27 -80.53
C SER A 938 -38.96 113.66 -81.92
N ASP A 939 -39.97 114.17 -82.64
CA ASP A 939 -40.26 113.79 -84.02
C ASP A 939 -40.57 115.02 -84.87
N PRO A 940 -40.35 114.98 -86.21
CA PRO A 940 -40.50 116.17 -87.07
C PRO A 940 -41.91 116.81 -87.12
N SER A 941 -42.89 116.25 -86.42
CA SER A 941 -44.24 116.79 -86.29
C SER A 941 -44.55 117.40 -84.92
N SER A 942 -43.79 117.05 -83.88
CA SER A 942 -43.84 117.61 -82.52
C SER A 942 -42.67 118.52 -82.18
N ASP A 943 -41.55 118.39 -82.89
CA ASP A 943 -40.32 119.16 -82.75
C ASP A 943 -39.74 119.39 -84.16
N TYR A 944 -39.96 120.60 -84.68
CA TYR A 944 -39.75 120.91 -86.10
C TYR A 944 -38.28 120.99 -86.50
N ASP A 945 -37.42 121.52 -85.65
CA ASP A 945 -36.00 121.72 -85.89
C ASP A 945 -35.11 120.73 -85.14
N SER A 946 -35.72 119.85 -84.33
CA SER A 946 -35.10 118.71 -83.67
C SER A 946 -34.12 119.12 -82.57
N ASP A 947 -34.51 120.11 -81.77
CA ASP A 947 -33.73 120.64 -80.67
C ASP A 947 -34.10 120.05 -79.29
N GLY A 948 -35.03 119.08 -79.25
CA GLY A 948 -35.52 118.42 -78.03
C GLY A 948 -36.58 119.21 -77.26
N CYS A 949 -36.96 120.39 -77.74
CA CYS A 949 -38.07 121.15 -77.16
C CYS A 949 -39.39 120.89 -77.93
N HIS A 950 -40.45 120.51 -77.22
CA HIS A 950 -41.76 120.30 -77.87
C HIS A 950 -42.35 121.64 -78.40
N ASP A 951 -42.54 121.73 -79.74
CA ASP A 951 -43.01 122.89 -80.56
C ASP A 951 -44.07 123.78 -79.89
N VAL A 952 -45.02 123.15 -79.19
CA VAL A 952 -46.25 123.80 -78.67
C VAL A 952 -46.17 124.10 -77.18
N ALA A 953 -45.38 123.33 -76.45
CA ALA A 953 -45.40 123.33 -74.99
C ALA A 953 -44.21 124.08 -74.41
N GLU A 954 -43.05 123.99 -75.06
CA GLU A 954 -41.75 124.32 -74.47
C GLU A 954 -40.95 125.26 -75.37
N ASP A 955 -41.09 125.09 -76.68
CA ASP A 955 -40.42 125.94 -77.65
C ASP A 955 -41.18 127.25 -77.94
N MET A 956 -40.45 128.37 -77.98
CA MET A 956 -40.95 129.71 -78.29
C MET A 956 -40.37 130.29 -79.58
N ASP A 957 -39.52 129.54 -80.30
CA ASP A 957 -38.84 129.89 -81.55
C ASP A 957 -38.72 128.63 -82.43
N ILE A 958 -39.85 128.17 -83.02
CA ILE A 958 -40.03 126.82 -83.61
C ILE A 958 -39.03 126.47 -84.74
N ASP A 959 -38.42 127.46 -85.38
CA ASP A 959 -37.41 127.23 -86.42
C ASP A 959 -35.98 127.67 -86.02
N ASN A 960 -35.79 128.01 -84.73
CA ASN A 960 -34.57 128.50 -84.08
C ASN A 960 -33.78 129.51 -84.93
N ASP A 961 -34.47 130.41 -85.63
CA ASP A 961 -33.83 131.44 -86.45
C ASP A 961 -33.37 132.66 -85.60
N GLY A 962 -33.75 132.68 -84.33
CA GLY A 962 -33.43 133.69 -83.33
C GLY A 962 -34.50 134.77 -83.18
N VAL A 963 -35.69 134.58 -83.78
CA VAL A 963 -36.84 135.46 -83.68
C VAL A 963 -38.03 134.70 -83.12
N LEU A 964 -38.37 134.99 -81.85
CA LEU A 964 -39.52 134.37 -81.18
C LEU A 964 -40.80 134.39 -82.03
N ASP A 965 -41.53 133.28 -82.01
CA ASP A 965 -42.75 133.00 -82.77
C ASP A 965 -43.77 134.14 -82.74
N GLU A 966 -43.92 134.84 -81.61
CA GLU A 966 -44.89 135.93 -81.46
C GLU A 966 -44.55 137.18 -82.29
N PHE A 967 -43.30 137.29 -82.74
CA PHE A 967 -42.78 138.37 -83.56
C PHE A 967 -42.34 137.93 -84.97
N ASP A 968 -42.40 136.63 -85.28
CA ASP A 968 -42.03 136.11 -86.59
C ASP A 968 -43.20 136.12 -87.60
N GLU A 969 -42.93 136.58 -88.83
CA GLU A 969 -43.92 136.55 -89.91
C GLU A 969 -44.04 135.15 -90.56
N CYS A 970 -43.09 134.26 -90.33
CA CYS A 970 -42.97 132.88 -90.79
C CYS A 970 -42.35 131.99 -89.67
N PRO A 971 -43.08 131.73 -88.56
CA PRO A 971 -42.56 131.00 -87.40
C PRO A 971 -42.35 129.48 -87.64
N ARG A 972 -42.28 129.02 -88.90
CA ARG A 972 -42.08 127.62 -89.34
C ARG A 972 -41.56 127.55 -90.77
#